data_AF-A0A2D6DW24-F1
#
_entry.id   AF-A0A2D6DW24-F1
#
_cell.length_a   1.000
_cell.length_b   1.000
_cell.length_c   1.000
_cell.angle_alpha   90.00
_cell.angle_beta   90.00
_cell.angle_gamma   90.00
#
_symmetry.space_group_name_H-M   'P 1'
#
loop_
_entity.id
_entity.type
_entity.pdbx_description
1 polymer ?
#
loop_
_entity_poly.entity_id
_entity_poly.type
_entity_poly.pdbx_seq_one_letter_code
_entity_poly.pdbx_strand_id
1 'polypeptide(L)'
;MSFSGPARLRVDGRFLALGDKRLFLKCVTFGPFPSDAELDPAIEFPRIAACGFNAIRVYTGATQALLDCAQENGLVVLVGIPWEWGRDFLAEPRLRAEGELRLLNFLREHGLHPALGALIVANEIPSSLVRWMGPSQVRSALEEIIELCREETADLPICYANYPSTEYLEPRNADFSAFNVYLEDRESQARYLPRLQNIAGDRPILITEFGLDTIRNHEDAQAALLKGHLEESLAAGLAGTTFFAWSDRWASRGIQMAEWAFGLTRYDRSEKPVIEALRECLPTISTAHASLLLNTVPRISVVICTHNGAANLEACLNACSSLEYPDFEVLVVDDGSTDETPEIATRFPEVRYLKQQHGGLSNARNFGAAQASGDLIAYTDDDCQPDVDWLFWIARSFDHPRIGAAGGPNLPPSPEGLQEAIVASATGAPSHVLSGDLCAEHLPGCNLVVRREALDSIGGFQPQFVTAGDDVDLCWRLLDQGWELAFAPAAFVWHRRRTSIARYLRQQGGYGRAEALLFEAHPGRFRDGGIHWKGSVYSGGPVSADTRSVIYFGSMGQAGYQGLAHHAVPRRPLHRRFNSPTSRGLLRLCDLLQPIVRAFSRWRHGGPAPSFYRSPAPHPLQGGNATSTSEIAFLGSSETGRQQLLQALRLNGWAPCGDTETWDLRASPFLLLTADEQHGREHTLVRARLQHPPDQRRKAITLLEDAALQVGLKRH
;
A
#
# COMPACT_ATOMS: atom_id res chain seq x y z
N MET A 1 18.61 4.75 23.80
CA MET A 1 17.83 5.56 24.77
C MET A 1 16.55 4.78 25.06
N SER A 2 16.35 4.34 26.30
CA SER A 2 15.15 3.62 26.74
C SER A 2 14.02 4.61 26.96
N PHE A 3 13.05 4.68 26.06
CA PHE A 3 11.80 5.41 26.29
C PHE A 3 10.89 4.55 27.19
N SER A 4 10.87 4.83 28.48
CA SER A 4 9.96 4.20 29.46
C SER A 4 8.56 4.83 29.42
N GLY A 5 7.95 4.85 28.22
CA GLY A 5 6.52 5.12 28.05
C GLY A 5 5.75 3.80 27.89
N PRO A 6 4.42 3.79 28.07
CA PRO A 6 3.60 2.62 27.73
C PRO A 6 3.79 2.26 26.26
N ALA A 7 3.84 0.97 25.95
CA ALA A 7 4.04 0.48 24.59
C ALA A 7 2.88 0.94 23.69
N ARG A 8 3.17 1.79 22.69
CA ARG A 8 2.20 2.25 21.68
C ARG A 8 2.36 1.45 20.39
N LEU A 9 1.26 1.33 19.65
CA LEU A 9 1.30 0.77 18.30
C LEU A 9 2.10 1.71 17.39
N ARG A 10 3.02 1.15 16.61
CA ARG A 10 3.86 1.88 15.66
C ARG A 10 4.06 1.07 14.38
N VAL A 11 4.41 1.76 13.30
CA VAL A 11 4.83 1.13 12.05
C VAL A 11 6.27 0.62 12.18
N ASP A 12 6.51 -0.61 11.76
CA ASP A 12 7.81 -1.24 11.67
C ASP A 12 7.98 -1.85 10.27
N GLY A 13 8.52 -1.05 9.34
CA GLY A 13 8.59 -1.41 7.92
C GLY A 13 7.20 -1.71 7.36
N ARG A 14 7.01 -2.94 6.88
CA ARG A 14 5.74 -3.44 6.32
C ARG A 14 4.83 -4.09 7.37
N PHE A 15 5.19 -4.01 8.65
CA PHE A 15 4.45 -4.59 9.77
C PHE A 15 4.10 -3.55 10.84
N LEU A 16 3.40 -4.01 11.89
CA LEU A 16 3.07 -3.23 13.07
C LEU A 16 3.79 -3.79 14.29
N ALA A 17 4.17 -2.90 15.22
CA ALA A 17 4.81 -3.26 16.47
C ALA A 17 4.12 -2.56 17.65
N LEU A 18 4.04 -3.22 18.79
CA LEU A 18 3.63 -2.65 20.06
C LEU A 18 4.88 -2.48 20.93
N GLY A 19 5.36 -1.23 21.03
CA GLY A 19 6.73 -0.99 21.50
C GLY A 19 7.73 -1.66 20.55
N ASP A 20 8.65 -2.46 21.08
CA ASP A 20 9.69 -3.14 20.28
C ASP A 20 9.30 -4.54 19.78
N LYS A 21 8.06 -4.98 20.02
CA LYS A 21 7.60 -6.31 19.61
C LYS A 21 6.67 -6.22 18.42
N ARG A 22 7.07 -6.81 17.30
CA ARG A 22 6.20 -7.02 16.14
C ARG A 22 5.00 -7.87 16.53
N LEU A 23 3.82 -7.55 16.00
CA LEU A 23 2.62 -8.35 16.16
C LEU A 23 1.82 -8.41 14.87
N PHE A 24 1.04 -9.48 14.73
CA PHE A 24 -0.09 -9.51 13.82
C PHE A 24 -1.33 -8.98 14.55
N LEU A 25 -1.96 -7.93 14.02
CA LEU A 25 -3.16 -7.34 14.62
C LEU A 25 -4.36 -8.25 14.34
N LYS A 26 -4.84 -8.92 15.38
CA LYS A 26 -6.03 -9.79 15.39
C LYS A 26 -7.17 -8.96 15.94
N CYS A 27 -7.89 -8.30 15.04
CA CYS A 27 -8.90 -7.32 15.39
C CYS A 27 -10.31 -7.87 15.19
N VAL A 28 -11.26 -7.37 15.97
CA VAL A 28 -12.69 -7.58 15.76
C VAL A 28 -13.43 -6.25 15.94
N THR A 29 -14.49 -6.02 15.18
CA THR A 29 -15.27 -4.80 15.37
C THR A 29 -16.18 -4.91 16.58
N PHE A 30 -16.30 -3.82 17.34
CA PHE A 30 -17.11 -3.74 18.55
C PHE A 30 -18.05 -2.54 18.49
N GLY A 31 -19.29 -2.79 18.11
CA GLY A 31 -20.31 -1.76 17.92
C GLY A 31 -20.09 -0.93 16.65
N PRO A 32 -21.09 -0.10 16.29
CA PRO A 32 -22.11 0.44 17.18
C PRO A 32 -23.21 -0.57 17.53
N PHE A 33 -23.77 -0.45 18.73
CA PHE A 33 -24.90 -1.26 19.19
C PHE A 33 -26.20 -0.43 19.21
N PRO A 34 -27.38 -1.07 19.11
CA PRO A 34 -28.64 -0.39 19.41
C PRO A 34 -28.65 0.10 20.87
N SER A 35 -29.25 1.26 21.13
CA SER A 35 -29.25 1.89 22.47
C SER A 35 -29.90 1.04 23.57
N ASP A 36 -30.84 0.17 23.20
CA ASP A 36 -31.55 -0.76 24.08
C ASP A 36 -30.88 -2.14 24.17
N ALA A 37 -29.78 -2.35 23.44
CA ALA A 37 -29.08 -3.63 23.35
C ALA A 37 -27.55 -3.48 23.40
N GLU A 38 -27.05 -2.41 24.02
CA GLU A 38 -25.61 -2.17 24.19
C GLU A 38 -24.91 -3.35 24.89
N LEU A 39 -23.68 -3.62 24.46
CA LEU A 39 -22.81 -4.60 25.09
C LEU A 39 -21.79 -3.90 25.98
N ASP A 40 -21.68 -4.37 27.22
CA ASP A 40 -20.73 -3.83 28.20
C ASP A 40 -19.29 -4.29 27.88
N PRO A 41 -18.35 -3.36 27.62
CA PRO A 41 -16.93 -3.66 27.44
C PRO A 41 -16.34 -4.51 28.57
N ALA A 42 -16.74 -4.29 29.82
CA ALA A 42 -16.21 -5.01 30.98
C ALA A 42 -16.59 -6.50 30.97
N ILE A 43 -17.66 -6.87 30.25
CA ILE A 43 -18.11 -8.25 30.11
C ILE A 43 -17.58 -8.88 28.81
N GLU A 44 -17.57 -8.12 27.71
CA GLU A 44 -17.22 -8.67 26.40
C GLU A 44 -15.72 -8.70 26.12
N PHE A 45 -14.93 -7.73 26.62
CA PHE A 45 -13.50 -7.67 26.32
C PHE A 45 -12.70 -8.85 26.89
N PRO A 46 -13.01 -9.37 28.11
CA PRO A 46 -12.43 -10.62 28.56
C PRO A 46 -12.73 -11.81 27.63
N ARG A 47 -13.94 -11.87 27.05
CA ARG A 47 -14.32 -12.93 26.09
C ARG A 47 -13.57 -12.79 24.77
N ILE A 48 -13.46 -11.56 24.26
CA ILE A 48 -12.70 -11.22 23.05
C ILE A 48 -11.22 -11.63 23.24
N ALA A 49 -10.61 -11.21 24.34
CA ALA A 49 -9.22 -11.52 24.66
C ALA A 49 -9.01 -13.04 24.86
N ALA A 50 -9.93 -13.73 25.54
CA ALA A 50 -9.88 -15.18 25.73
C ALA A 50 -10.02 -15.98 24.42
N CYS A 51 -10.62 -15.40 23.38
CA CYS A 51 -10.65 -15.99 22.04
C CYS A 51 -9.30 -15.86 21.31
N GLY A 52 -8.39 -14.98 21.78
CA GLY A 52 -7.07 -14.74 21.20
C GLY A 52 -6.94 -13.45 20.39
N PHE A 53 -7.99 -12.61 20.36
CA PHE A 53 -7.92 -11.25 19.79
C PHE A 53 -7.01 -10.36 20.64
N ASN A 54 -6.29 -9.44 19.98
CA ASN A 54 -5.42 -8.45 20.63
C ASN A 54 -5.80 -7.00 20.28
N ALA A 55 -6.86 -6.81 19.49
CA ALA A 55 -7.34 -5.51 19.10
C ALA A 55 -8.86 -5.48 18.88
N ILE A 56 -9.42 -4.28 18.95
CA ILE A 56 -10.80 -3.98 18.59
C ILE A 56 -10.87 -2.74 17.72
N ARG A 57 -11.88 -2.69 16.84
CA ARG A 57 -12.22 -1.50 16.06
C ARG A 57 -13.59 -0.97 16.45
N VAL A 58 -13.68 0.34 16.71
CA VAL A 58 -14.91 1.04 17.06
C VAL A 58 -15.19 2.18 16.08
N TYR A 59 -16.47 2.47 15.79
CA TYR A 59 -16.87 3.42 14.73
C TYR A 59 -17.42 4.75 15.24
N THR A 60 -17.67 4.86 16.55
CA THR A 60 -18.40 5.99 17.17
C THR A 60 -17.56 6.71 18.22
N GLY A 61 -16.23 6.64 18.12
CA GLY A 61 -15.32 7.03 19.19
C GLY A 61 -15.18 5.95 20.27
N ALA A 62 -14.41 6.30 21.30
CA ALA A 62 -14.19 5.48 22.48
C ALA A 62 -14.32 6.35 23.72
N THR A 63 -15.01 5.85 24.75
CA THR A 63 -15.03 6.51 26.06
C THR A 63 -13.80 6.12 26.87
N GLN A 64 -13.47 6.91 27.89
CA GLN A 64 -12.41 6.57 28.85
C GLN A 64 -12.60 5.15 29.43
N ALA A 65 -13.81 4.82 29.87
CA ALA A 65 -14.12 3.50 30.44
C ALA A 65 -13.90 2.35 29.44
N LEU A 66 -14.22 2.54 28.16
CA LEU A 66 -13.94 1.54 27.12
C LEU A 66 -12.43 1.34 26.95
N LEU A 67 -11.67 2.44 26.89
CA LEU A 67 -10.22 2.40 26.74
C LEU A 67 -9.52 1.78 27.95
N ASP A 68 -10.00 2.06 29.17
CA ASP A 68 -9.52 1.44 30.40
C ASP A 68 -9.78 -0.09 30.39
N CYS A 69 -10.99 -0.51 30.04
CA CYS A 69 -11.32 -1.93 29.89
C CYS A 69 -10.45 -2.62 28.84
N ALA A 70 -10.19 -1.94 27.71
CA ALA A 70 -9.32 -2.48 26.66
C ALA A 70 -7.89 -2.67 27.18
N GLN A 71 -7.36 -1.67 27.90
CA GLN A 71 -6.02 -1.74 28.50
C GLN A 71 -5.89 -2.90 29.49
N GLU A 72 -6.87 -3.06 30.38
CA GLU A 72 -6.91 -4.14 31.38
C GLU A 72 -6.90 -5.53 30.75
N ASN A 73 -7.44 -5.66 29.53
CA ASN A 73 -7.50 -6.91 28.77
C ASN A 73 -6.41 -7.03 27.68
N GLY A 74 -5.46 -6.09 27.63
CA GLY A 74 -4.37 -6.09 26.64
C GLY A 74 -4.84 -5.88 25.19
N LEU A 75 -5.98 -5.24 24.99
CA LEU A 75 -6.55 -4.93 23.68
C LEU A 75 -6.13 -3.54 23.20
N VAL A 76 -5.68 -3.48 21.95
CA VAL A 76 -5.44 -2.23 21.22
C VAL A 76 -6.73 -1.74 20.57
N VAL A 77 -7.05 -0.46 20.68
CA VAL A 77 -8.28 0.13 20.14
C VAL A 77 -7.97 0.96 18.89
N LEU A 78 -8.59 0.58 17.77
CA LEU A 78 -8.63 1.38 16.54
C LEU A 78 -9.93 2.18 16.51
N VAL A 79 -9.83 3.50 16.48
CA VAL A 79 -11.00 4.37 16.63
C VAL A 79 -11.32 5.09 15.33
N GLY A 80 -12.56 4.93 14.86
CA GLY A 80 -13.20 5.83 13.90
C GLY A 80 -14.09 6.84 14.62
N ILE A 81 -14.11 8.09 14.14
CA ILE A 81 -14.97 9.16 14.65
C ILE A 81 -15.92 9.59 13.54
N PRO A 82 -17.24 9.39 13.67
CA PRO A 82 -18.17 9.62 12.57
C PRO A 82 -18.41 11.10 12.32
N TRP A 83 -18.24 11.51 11.06
CA TRP A 83 -18.66 12.80 10.52
C TRP A 83 -19.19 12.63 9.10
N GLU A 84 -19.70 13.70 8.50
CA GLU A 84 -20.48 13.69 7.25
C GLU A 84 -19.61 13.52 5.98
N TRP A 85 -18.64 12.59 5.96
CA TRP A 85 -17.79 12.31 4.79
C TRP A 85 -18.53 11.64 3.63
N GLY A 86 -19.74 11.13 3.86
CA GLY A 86 -20.66 10.61 2.84
C GLY A 86 -21.44 11.69 2.09
N ARG A 87 -21.06 12.97 2.25
CA ARG A 87 -21.64 14.15 1.59
C ARG A 87 -20.54 14.97 0.94
N ASP A 88 -20.89 15.90 0.05
CA ASP A 88 -19.92 16.80 -0.59
C ASP A 88 -19.34 17.83 0.40
N PHE A 89 -18.45 17.36 1.26
CA PHE A 89 -17.78 18.15 2.29
C PHE A 89 -16.79 19.17 1.70
N LEU A 90 -16.47 19.10 0.41
CA LEU A 90 -15.69 20.13 -0.29
C LEU A 90 -16.56 21.34 -0.63
N ALA A 91 -17.80 21.12 -1.03
CA ALA A 91 -18.77 22.18 -1.29
C ALA A 91 -19.42 22.74 0.00
N GLU A 92 -19.39 21.98 1.10
CA GLU A 92 -19.99 22.34 2.40
C GLU A 92 -18.94 22.51 3.53
N PRO A 93 -18.27 23.67 3.66
CA PRO A 93 -17.20 23.88 4.64
C PRO A 93 -17.60 23.65 6.10
N ARG A 94 -18.88 23.82 6.44
CA ARG A 94 -19.39 23.58 7.80
C ARG A 94 -19.29 22.12 8.20
N LEU A 95 -19.66 21.19 7.30
CA LEU A 95 -19.60 19.75 7.56
C LEU A 95 -18.16 19.31 7.85
N ARG A 96 -17.22 19.81 7.04
CA ARG A 96 -15.80 19.55 7.21
C ARG A 96 -15.28 20.09 8.55
N ALA A 97 -15.57 21.35 8.87
CA ALA A 97 -15.13 21.97 10.12
C ALA A 97 -15.70 21.25 11.37
N GLU A 98 -16.95 20.78 11.31
CA GLU A 98 -17.55 19.98 12.38
C GLU A 98 -16.84 18.63 12.55
N GLY A 99 -16.49 17.95 11.45
CA GLY A 99 -15.72 16.71 11.48
C GLY A 99 -14.33 16.89 12.07
N GLU A 100 -13.61 17.93 11.63
CA GLU A 100 -12.30 18.31 12.17
C GLU A 100 -12.37 18.58 13.69
N LEU A 101 -13.36 19.34 14.15
CA LEU A 101 -13.56 19.61 15.58
C LEU A 101 -13.84 18.34 16.39
N ARG A 102 -14.65 17.41 15.87
CA ARG A 102 -14.92 16.13 16.55
C ARG A 102 -13.65 15.30 16.72
N LEU A 103 -12.85 15.18 15.66
CA LEU A 103 -11.58 14.46 15.68
C LEU A 103 -10.61 15.09 16.69
N LEU A 104 -10.44 16.41 16.64
CA LEU A 104 -9.55 17.15 17.55
C LEU A 104 -9.98 17.05 19.01
N ASN A 105 -11.28 17.16 19.30
CA ASN A 105 -11.79 17.05 20.66
C ASN A 105 -11.53 15.64 21.22
N PHE A 106 -11.79 14.59 20.44
CA PHE A 106 -11.48 13.22 20.83
C PHE A 106 -9.98 13.03 21.13
N LEU A 107 -9.10 13.56 20.28
CA LEU A 107 -7.66 13.45 20.48
C LEU A 107 -7.15 14.21 21.70
N ARG A 108 -7.71 15.40 21.99
CA ARG A 108 -7.36 16.15 23.19
C ARG A 108 -7.76 15.43 24.47
N GLU A 109 -8.87 14.70 24.44
CA GLU A 109 -9.39 13.97 25.59
C GLU A 109 -8.70 12.61 25.79
N HIS A 110 -8.49 11.86 24.70
CA HIS A 110 -8.07 10.45 24.76
C HIS A 110 -6.80 10.12 23.98
N GLY A 111 -6.18 11.08 23.29
CA GLY A 111 -5.07 10.86 22.35
C GLY A 111 -3.79 10.28 22.97
N LEU A 112 -3.64 10.38 24.30
CA LEU A 112 -2.51 9.85 25.06
C LEU A 112 -2.82 8.51 25.76
N HIS A 113 -4.04 7.99 25.62
CA HIS A 113 -4.43 6.75 26.27
C HIS A 113 -3.60 5.55 25.76
N PRO A 114 -3.01 4.71 26.62
CA PRO A 114 -2.16 3.58 26.18
C PRO A 114 -2.85 2.57 25.26
N ALA A 115 -4.13 2.26 25.53
CA ALA A 115 -4.91 1.37 24.67
C ALA A 115 -5.27 1.97 23.30
N LEU A 116 -5.19 3.28 23.10
CA LEU A 116 -5.50 3.89 21.80
C LEU A 116 -4.35 3.62 20.82
N GLY A 117 -4.60 2.71 19.87
CA GLY A 117 -3.61 2.22 18.93
C GLY A 117 -3.55 2.97 17.61
N ALA A 118 -4.70 3.38 17.07
CA ALA A 118 -4.75 4.16 15.84
C ALA A 118 -6.03 4.98 15.70
N LEU A 119 -5.96 6.04 14.91
CA LEU A 119 -7.11 6.84 14.48
C LEU A 119 -7.43 6.58 12.99
N ILE A 120 -8.69 6.32 12.70
CA ILE A 120 -9.23 6.19 11.34
C ILE A 120 -10.06 7.44 11.05
N VAL A 121 -9.55 8.35 10.22
CA VAL A 121 -10.13 9.71 10.06
C VAL A 121 -11.43 9.74 9.24
N ALA A 122 -11.62 8.75 8.37
CA ALA A 122 -12.83 8.55 7.57
C ALA A 122 -12.92 7.08 7.13
N ASN A 123 -14.12 6.65 6.71
CA ASN A 123 -14.40 5.28 6.32
C ASN A 123 -15.22 5.24 5.02
N GLU A 124 -14.70 4.59 3.98
CA GLU A 124 -15.41 4.28 2.74
C GLU A 124 -16.14 5.48 2.10
N ILE A 125 -15.40 6.48 1.63
CA ILE A 125 -16.02 7.56 0.85
C ILE A 125 -16.55 6.95 -0.46
N PRO A 126 -17.87 7.04 -0.77
CA PRO A 126 -18.45 6.35 -1.92
C PRO A 126 -17.80 6.75 -3.24
N SER A 127 -17.51 5.78 -4.12
CA SER A 127 -16.82 6.04 -5.40
C SER A 127 -17.52 7.07 -6.29
N SER A 128 -18.87 7.07 -6.30
CA SER A 128 -19.65 8.08 -7.01
C SER A 128 -19.41 9.49 -6.49
N LEU A 129 -19.30 9.63 -5.17
CA LEU A 129 -19.06 10.90 -4.50
C LEU A 129 -17.60 11.35 -4.68
N VAL A 130 -16.65 10.41 -4.61
CA VAL A 130 -15.24 10.67 -4.91
C VAL A 130 -15.07 11.19 -6.34
N ARG A 131 -15.76 10.58 -7.31
CA ARG A 131 -15.75 11.02 -8.71
C ARG A 131 -16.43 12.38 -8.90
N TRP A 132 -17.50 12.65 -8.15
CA TRP A 132 -18.20 13.93 -8.15
C TRP A 132 -17.34 15.09 -7.64
N MET A 133 -16.74 14.90 -6.46
CA MET A 133 -15.86 15.85 -5.77
C MET A 133 -14.50 15.99 -6.46
N GLY A 134 -14.06 14.96 -7.17
CA GLY A 134 -12.74 14.88 -7.80
C GLY A 134 -11.75 14.13 -6.92
N PRO A 135 -11.22 12.97 -7.37
CA PRO A 135 -10.35 12.11 -6.57
C PRO A 135 -9.14 12.80 -5.92
N SER A 136 -8.48 13.69 -6.66
CA SER A 136 -7.33 14.44 -6.13
C SER A 136 -7.71 15.42 -5.03
N GLN A 137 -8.90 16.04 -5.10
CA GLN A 137 -9.36 16.99 -4.09
C GLN A 137 -9.77 16.27 -2.80
N VAL A 138 -10.47 15.14 -2.94
CA VAL A 138 -10.83 14.27 -1.82
C VAL A 138 -9.59 13.76 -1.09
N ARG A 139 -8.58 13.24 -1.82
CA ARG A 139 -7.32 12.83 -1.22
C ARG A 139 -6.65 13.99 -0.48
N SER A 140 -6.54 15.17 -1.09
CA SER A 140 -5.90 16.32 -0.44
C SER A 140 -6.63 16.75 0.84
N ALA A 141 -7.96 16.70 0.87
CA ALA A 141 -8.72 16.95 2.09
C ALA A 141 -8.46 15.89 3.19
N LEU A 142 -8.37 14.60 2.82
CA LEU A 142 -7.97 13.55 3.76
C LEU A 142 -6.55 13.77 4.29
N GLU A 143 -5.61 14.12 3.42
CA GLU A 143 -4.22 14.43 3.81
C GLU A 143 -4.16 15.63 4.77
N GLU A 144 -4.95 16.68 4.53
CA GLU A 144 -5.08 17.85 5.41
C GLU A 144 -5.64 17.47 6.80
N ILE A 145 -6.68 16.63 6.85
CA ILE A 145 -7.27 16.14 8.12
C ILE A 145 -6.27 15.29 8.89
N ILE A 146 -5.49 14.43 8.21
CA ILE A 146 -4.45 13.61 8.85
C ILE A 146 -3.37 14.49 9.47
N GLU A 147 -2.88 15.51 8.75
CA GLU A 147 -1.89 16.44 9.33
C GLU A 147 -2.46 17.20 10.53
N LEU A 148 -3.71 17.68 10.44
CA LEU A 148 -4.38 18.37 11.54
C LEU A 148 -4.48 17.50 12.79
N CYS A 149 -4.88 16.23 12.66
CA CYS A 149 -4.95 15.30 13.78
C CYS A 149 -3.56 15.00 14.36
N ARG A 150 -2.54 14.95 13.51
CA ARG A 150 -1.15 14.65 13.91
C ARG A 150 -0.51 15.78 14.71
N GLU A 151 -0.93 17.02 14.51
CA GLU A 151 -0.49 18.16 15.34
C GLU A 151 -0.88 17.98 16.82
N GLU A 152 -1.99 17.29 17.11
CA GLU A 152 -2.43 16.98 18.48
C GLU A 152 -1.76 15.70 19.04
N THR A 153 -1.45 14.71 18.19
CA THR A 153 -0.82 13.44 18.61
C THR A 153 0.24 12.96 17.62
N ALA A 154 1.51 13.27 17.90
CA ALA A 154 2.61 13.02 16.95
C ALA A 154 2.97 11.54 16.75
N ASP A 155 2.64 10.68 17.73
CA ASP A 155 3.07 9.29 17.80
C ASP A 155 1.94 8.28 17.61
N LEU A 156 0.69 8.73 17.45
CA LEU A 156 -0.44 7.85 17.15
C LEU A 156 -0.49 7.57 15.63
N PRO A 157 -0.49 6.30 15.18
CA PRO A 157 -0.77 5.95 13.79
C PRO A 157 -2.13 6.48 13.33
N ILE A 158 -2.17 7.13 12.17
CA ILE A 158 -3.39 7.68 11.57
C ILE A 158 -3.56 7.15 10.14
N CYS A 159 -4.77 6.71 9.80
CA CYS A 159 -5.08 6.24 8.45
C CYS A 159 -6.50 6.62 8.01
N TYR A 160 -6.80 6.25 6.76
CA TYR A 160 -8.14 6.27 6.16
C TYR A 160 -8.52 4.82 5.82
N ALA A 161 -9.71 4.38 6.22
CA ALA A 161 -10.23 3.06 5.84
C ALA A 161 -10.85 3.14 4.45
N ASN A 162 -10.10 2.64 3.46
CA ASN A 162 -10.46 2.67 2.06
C ASN A 162 -11.31 1.46 1.66
N TYR A 163 -11.81 1.49 0.43
CA TYR A 163 -12.64 0.44 -0.17
C TYR A 163 -12.12 0.10 -1.58
N PRO A 164 -12.26 -1.15 -2.07
CA PRO A 164 -11.76 -1.54 -3.39
C PRO A 164 -12.28 -0.69 -4.56
N SER A 165 -13.49 -0.12 -4.45
CA SER A 165 -14.04 0.78 -5.47
C SER A 165 -13.36 2.17 -5.52
N THR A 166 -12.43 2.44 -4.61
CA THR A 166 -11.65 3.69 -4.52
C THR A 166 -10.19 3.41 -4.21
N GLU A 167 -9.62 2.31 -4.74
CA GLU A 167 -8.24 1.88 -4.46
C GLU A 167 -7.18 2.95 -4.80
N TYR A 168 -7.53 3.89 -5.68
CA TYR A 168 -6.71 5.04 -6.07
C TYR A 168 -6.79 6.24 -5.11
N LEU A 169 -7.47 6.12 -3.97
CA LEU A 169 -7.71 7.21 -3.01
C LEU A 169 -6.80 7.15 -1.78
N GLU A 170 -5.66 6.45 -1.84
CA GLU A 170 -4.77 6.38 -0.67
C GLU A 170 -4.17 7.75 -0.31
N PRO A 171 -4.37 8.27 0.92
CA PRO A 171 -3.66 9.45 1.41
C PRO A 171 -2.17 9.13 1.55
N ARG A 172 -1.31 10.01 1.03
CA ARG A 172 0.15 9.75 0.98
C ARG A 172 0.82 9.89 2.34
N ASN A 173 0.19 10.58 3.28
CA ASN A 173 0.71 10.85 4.62
C ASN A 173 0.10 9.95 5.71
N ALA A 174 -0.80 9.02 5.35
CA ALA A 174 -1.29 8.00 6.28
C ALA A 174 -0.18 7.00 6.63
N ASP A 175 -0.13 6.59 7.89
CA ASP A 175 0.94 5.76 8.45
C ASP A 175 0.85 4.29 7.97
N PHE A 176 -0.37 3.80 7.73
CA PHE A 176 -0.63 2.48 7.18
C PHE A 176 -1.81 2.50 6.20
N SER A 177 -1.87 1.50 5.33
CA SER A 177 -3.00 1.29 4.42
C SER A 177 -4.08 0.47 5.11
N ALA A 178 -5.34 0.90 4.99
CA ALA A 178 -6.48 0.23 5.56
C ALA A 178 -7.55 -0.02 4.49
N PHE A 179 -8.06 -1.25 4.41
CA PHE A 179 -9.07 -1.63 3.43
C PHE A 179 -10.19 -2.44 4.07
N ASN A 180 -11.43 -2.09 3.75
CA ASN A 180 -12.60 -2.92 3.99
C ASN A 180 -12.80 -3.84 2.78
N VAL A 181 -12.74 -5.16 2.97
CA VAL A 181 -12.76 -6.14 1.87
C VAL A 181 -13.79 -7.24 2.18
N TYR A 182 -14.71 -7.46 1.24
CA TYR A 182 -15.78 -8.47 1.36
C TYR A 182 -15.75 -9.42 0.17
N LEU A 183 -14.67 -10.20 0.07
CA LEU A 183 -14.53 -11.25 -0.93
C LEU A 183 -14.96 -12.59 -0.33
N GLU A 184 -16.16 -13.05 -0.69
CA GLU A 184 -16.75 -14.30 -0.19
C GLU A 184 -16.12 -15.58 -0.78
N ASP A 185 -15.02 -15.44 -1.51
CA ASP A 185 -14.28 -16.53 -2.15
C ASP A 185 -12.80 -16.47 -1.78
N ARG A 186 -12.26 -17.60 -1.29
CA ARG A 186 -10.88 -17.71 -0.83
C ARG A 186 -9.88 -17.53 -1.96
N GLU A 187 -10.14 -18.07 -3.15
CA GLU A 187 -9.22 -17.93 -4.29
C GLU A 187 -9.10 -16.46 -4.74
N SER A 188 -10.22 -15.75 -4.74
CA SER A 188 -10.25 -14.31 -5.02
C SER A 188 -9.48 -13.51 -3.97
N GLN A 189 -9.56 -13.88 -2.69
CA GLN A 189 -8.74 -13.27 -1.64
C GLN A 189 -7.24 -13.51 -1.86
N ALA A 190 -6.83 -14.75 -2.11
CA ALA A 190 -5.43 -15.11 -2.34
C ALA A 190 -4.81 -14.33 -3.51
N ARG A 191 -5.62 -13.96 -4.51
CA ARG A 191 -5.18 -13.11 -5.64
C ARG A 191 -5.21 -11.61 -5.31
N TYR A 192 -6.18 -11.14 -4.52
CA TYR A 192 -6.37 -9.71 -4.27
C TYR A 192 -5.48 -9.15 -3.15
N LEU A 193 -5.21 -9.91 -2.08
CA LEU A 193 -4.39 -9.41 -0.97
C LEU A 193 -2.95 -9.03 -1.39
N PRO A 194 -2.26 -9.78 -2.27
CA PRO A 194 -0.97 -9.34 -2.84
C PRO A 194 -1.05 -8.01 -3.61
N ARG A 195 -2.17 -7.76 -4.32
CA ARG A 195 -2.38 -6.47 -5.00
C ARG A 195 -2.37 -5.31 -4.02
N LEU A 196 -3.01 -5.49 -2.85
CA LEU A 196 -3.02 -4.44 -1.82
C LEU A 196 -1.60 -4.10 -1.35
N GLN A 197 -0.68 -5.06 -1.26
CA GLN A 197 0.74 -4.83 -0.92
C GLN A 197 1.44 -3.89 -1.91
N ASN A 198 1.03 -3.92 -3.17
CA ASN A 198 1.56 -3.01 -4.19
C ASN A 198 0.89 -1.63 -4.11
N ILE A 199 -0.41 -1.59 -3.81
CA ILE A 199 -1.16 -0.34 -3.60
C ILE A 199 -0.66 0.42 -2.38
N ALA A 200 -0.31 -0.27 -1.30
CA ALA A 200 0.14 0.36 -0.05
C ALA A 200 1.51 1.03 -0.14
N GLY A 201 2.32 0.65 -1.13
CA GLY A 201 3.73 1.03 -1.18
C GLY A 201 4.45 0.52 0.07
N ASP A 202 5.41 1.27 0.60
CA ASP A 202 6.27 0.82 1.69
C ASP A 202 5.55 0.66 3.06
N ARG A 203 4.23 0.84 3.11
CA ARG A 203 3.42 0.83 4.34
C ARG A 203 2.90 -0.57 4.69
N PRO A 204 2.65 -0.83 5.98
CA PRO A 204 1.87 -2.01 6.39
C PRO A 204 0.42 -1.89 5.92
N ILE A 205 -0.24 -3.04 5.81
CA ILE A 205 -1.66 -3.15 5.45
C ILE A 205 -2.44 -3.80 6.59
N LEU A 206 -3.59 -3.21 6.89
CA LEU A 206 -4.60 -3.76 7.75
C LEU A 206 -5.91 -3.94 6.98
N ILE A 207 -6.47 -5.15 6.96
CA ILE A 207 -7.87 -5.32 6.59
C ILE A 207 -8.71 -4.85 7.78
N THR A 208 -9.51 -3.81 7.56
CA THR A 208 -10.25 -3.15 8.64
C THR A 208 -11.68 -3.63 8.78
N GLU A 209 -12.19 -4.36 7.78
CA GLU A 209 -13.43 -5.13 7.80
C GLU A 209 -13.32 -6.33 6.85
N PHE A 210 -13.71 -7.50 7.36
CA PHE A 210 -13.97 -8.71 6.59
C PHE A 210 -15.01 -9.56 7.33
N GLY A 211 -15.99 -10.12 6.61
CA GLY A 211 -16.98 -10.99 7.23
C GLY A 211 -17.93 -11.63 6.23
N LEU A 212 -18.83 -12.48 6.72
CA LEU A 212 -19.89 -13.12 5.95
C LEU A 212 -21.21 -13.10 6.72
N ASP A 213 -22.30 -12.75 6.05
CA ASP A 213 -23.63 -12.73 6.66
C ASP A 213 -24.21 -14.13 6.80
N THR A 214 -24.73 -14.45 7.98
CA THR A 214 -25.32 -15.77 8.30
C THR A 214 -26.84 -15.83 8.13
N ILE A 215 -27.44 -14.77 7.57
CA ILE A 215 -28.86 -14.82 7.15
C ILE A 215 -28.96 -15.52 5.79
N ARG A 216 -28.03 -15.19 4.87
CA ARG A 216 -27.97 -15.78 3.53
C ARG A 216 -27.04 -16.98 3.44
N ASN A 217 -26.13 -17.14 4.40
CA ASN A 217 -25.15 -18.23 4.44
C ASN A 217 -25.27 -19.04 5.73
N HIS A 218 -24.81 -20.29 5.70
CA HIS A 218 -24.70 -21.11 6.90
C HIS A 218 -23.56 -20.62 7.81
N GLU A 219 -23.72 -20.76 9.13
CA GLU A 219 -22.68 -20.36 10.09
C GLU A 219 -21.37 -21.16 9.94
N ASP A 220 -21.44 -22.42 9.50
CA ASP A 220 -20.24 -23.21 9.18
C ASP A 220 -19.47 -22.64 7.97
N ALA A 221 -20.18 -22.07 7.00
CA ALA A 221 -19.57 -21.39 5.87
C ALA A 221 -18.88 -20.09 6.31
N GLN A 222 -19.48 -19.35 7.25
CA GLN A 222 -18.84 -18.20 7.89
C GLN A 222 -17.56 -18.65 8.60
N ALA A 223 -17.60 -19.72 9.40
CA ALA A 223 -16.43 -20.22 10.11
C ALA A 223 -15.29 -20.60 9.14
N ALA A 224 -15.59 -21.35 8.09
CA ALA A 224 -14.62 -21.77 7.08
C ALA A 224 -14.01 -20.58 6.32
N LEU A 225 -14.83 -19.62 5.91
CA LEU A 225 -14.38 -18.45 5.16
C LEU A 225 -13.49 -17.53 6.02
N LEU A 226 -13.89 -17.24 7.26
CA LEU A 226 -13.12 -16.35 8.15
C LEU A 226 -11.79 -16.98 8.56
N LYS A 227 -11.76 -18.30 8.80
CA LYS A 227 -10.49 -19.02 9.01
C LYS A 227 -9.61 -18.98 7.75
N GLY A 228 -10.18 -19.24 6.58
CA GLY A 228 -9.46 -19.13 5.31
C GLY A 228 -8.90 -17.72 5.08
N HIS A 229 -9.68 -16.68 5.38
CA HIS A 229 -9.23 -15.29 5.29
C HIS A 229 -8.03 -14.98 6.18
N LEU A 230 -8.03 -15.50 7.42
CA LEU A 230 -6.91 -15.37 8.34
C LEU A 230 -5.64 -16.01 7.75
N GLU A 231 -5.77 -17.23 7.23
CA GLU A 231 -4.67 -17.95 6.57
C GLU A 231 -4.11 -17.17 5.37
N GLU A 232 -4.98 -16.66 4.49
CA GLU A 232 -4.55 -15.85 3.32
C GLU A 232 -3.93 -14.50 3.73
N SER A 233 -4.44 -13.87 4.78
CA SER A 233 -3.90 -12.61 5.31
C SER A 233 -2.49 -12.79 5.89
N LEU A 234 -2.26 -13.88 6.62
CA LEU A 234 -0.94 -14.26 7.10
C LEU A 234 -0.02 -14.58 5.92
N ALA A 235 -0.49 -15.40 4.96
CA ALA A 235 0.28 -15.81 3.80
C ALA A 235 0.71 -14.63 2.90
N ALA A 236 -0.13 -13.61 2.77
CA ALA A 236 0.16 -12.38 2.02
C ALA A 236 1.08 -11.39 2.78
N GLY A 237 1.45 -11.70 4.02
CA GLY A 237 2.32 -10.86 4.85
C GLY A 237 1.68 -9.54 5.27
N LEU A 238 0.37 -9.53 5.53
CA LEU A 238 -0.32 -8.34 6.04
C LEU A 238 0.08 -8.08 7.50
N ALA A 239 -0.12 -6.84 7.97
CA ALA A 239 0.15 -6.47 9.36
C ALA A 239 -1.00 -6.86 10.31
N GLY A 240 -2.18 -7.15 9.77
CA GLY A 240 -3.32 -7.62 10.54
C GLY A 240 -4.60 -7.74 9.74
N THR A 241 -5.65 -8.22 10.40
CA THR A 241 -7.01 -8.26 9.87
C THR A 241 -8.05 -8.00 10.95
N THR A 242 -9.25 -7.57 10.54
CA THR A 242 -10.38 -7.22 11.40
C THR A 242 -11.62 -7.97 10.97
N PHE A 243 -12.16 -8.80 11.86
CA PHE A 243 -13.43 -9.48 11.63
C PHE A 243 -14.60 -8.56 11.93
N PHE A 244 -15.49 -8.44 10.96
CA PHE A 244 -16.76 -7.77 11.06
C PHE A 244 -17.86 -8.83 11.27
N ALA A 245 -18.48 -8.97 12.44
CA ALA A 245 -18.36 -8.16 13.66
C ALA A 245 -18.40 -9.02 14.94
N TRP A 246 -18.11 -8.49 16.14
CA TRP A 246 -18.19 -9.31 17.38
C TRP A 246 -19.59 -9.88 17.63
N SER A 247 -20.65 -9.11 17.33
CA SER A 247 -22.03 -9.51 17.61
C SER A 247 -22.98 -9.16 16.46
N ASP A 248 -24.03 -9.97 16.29
CA ASP A 248 -25.18 -9.68 15.43
C ASP A 248 -25.99 -8.48 15.95
N ARG A 249 -25.76 -8.07 17.20
CA ARG A 249 -26.18 -6.75 17.67
C ARG A 249 -25.33 -5.72 16.94
N TRP A 250 -25.86 -5.20 15.85
CA TRP A 250 -25.22 -4.14 15.11
C TRP A 250 -26.21 -3.04 14.79
N ALA A 251 -25.78 -1.80 14.99
CA ALA A 251 -26.52 -0.63 14.59
C ALA A 251 -25.72 0.21 13.60
N SER A 252 -26.39 0.65 12.55
CA SER A 252 -25.88 1.71 11.68
C SER A 252 -26.72 2.95 11.89
N ARG A 253 -26.08 4.08 12.21
CA ARG A 253 -26.74 5.36 12.51
C ARG A 253 -27.86 5.25 13.55
N GLY A 254 -27.71 4.36 14.52
CA GLY A 254 -28.70 4.10 15.58
C GLY A 254 -29.95 3.35 15.12
N ILE A 255 -29.92 2.68 13.96
CA ILE A 255 -30.94 1.71 13.53
C ILE A 255 -30.31 0.32 13.64
N GLN A 256 -31.03 -0.62 14.26
CA GLN A 256 -30.63 -2.02 14.28
C GLN A 256 -30.63 -2.59 12.86
N MET A 257 -29.51 -3.20 12.49
CA MET A 257 -29.39 -3.92 11.23
C MET A 257 -29.98 -5.32 11.40
N ALA A 258 -31.24 -5.50 10.95
CA ALA A 258 -31.95 -6.78 11.04
C ALA A 258 -31.81 -7.64 9.76
N GLU A 259 -31.29 -7.07 8.67
CA GLU A 259 -31.25 -7.72 7.35
C GLU A 259 -29.94 -8.46 7.07
N TRP A 260 -28.99 -8.45 8.01
CA TRP A 260 -27.75 -9.21 7.95
C TRP A 260 -27.27 -9.60 9.35
N ALA A 261 -26.51 -10.70 9.43
CA ALA A 261 -26.01 -11.28 10.67
C ALA A 261 -24.55 -11.69 10.52
N PHE A 262 -23.64 -10.72 10.60
CA PHE A 262 -22.19 -10.91 10.45
C PHE A 262 -21.47 -11.22 11.77
N GLY A 263 -22.18 -11.14 12.90
CA GLY A 263 -21.64 -11.35 14.23
C GLY A 263 -20.93 -12.69 14.40
N LEU A 264 -19.83 -12.72 15.15
CA LEU A 264 -19.24 -13.96 15.67
C LEU A 264 -20.07 -14.53 16.84
N THR A 265 -20.83 -13.66 17.50
CA THR A 265 -21.87 -14.01 18.48
C THR A 265 -23.25 -13.63 17.97
N ARG A 266 -24.26 -14.43 18.33
CA ARG A 266 -25.66 -14.17 18.00
C ARG A 266 -26.23 -13.03 18.85
N TYR A 267 -27.45 -12.62 18.52
CA TYR A 267 -28.17 -11.58 19.26
C TYR A 267 -28.33 -11.90 20.75
N ASP A 268 -28.46 -13.18 21.13
CA ASP A 268 -28.56 -13.64 22.52
C ASP A 268 -27.18 -13.82 23.21
N ARG A 269 -26.09 -13.42 22.55
CA ARG A 269 -24.69 -13.55 22.97
C ARG A 269 -24.11 -14.97 22.92
N SER A 270 -24.89 -15.95 22.44
CA SER A 270 -24.38 -17.29 22.16
C SER A 270 -23.32 -17.24 21.05
N GLU A 271 -22.30 -18.08 21.16
CA GLU A 271 -21.20 -18.14 20.19
C GLU A 271 -21.64 -18.91 18.94
N LYS A 272 -21.24 -18.40 17.77
CA LYS A 272 -21.34 -19.15 16.51
C LYS A 272 -20.13 -20.08 16.36
N PRO A 273 -20.19 -21.12 15.51
CA PRO A 273 -19.07 -22.05 15.26
C PRO A 273 -17.74 -21.37 14.92
N VAL A 274 -17.78 -20.18 14.30
CA VAL A 274 -16.57 -19.40 13.98
C VAL A 274 -15.73 -19.05 15.21
N ILE A 275 -16.34 -18.83 16.38
CA ILE A 275 -15.58 -18.53 17.61
C ILE A 275 -14.72 -19.73 18.03
N GLU A 276 -15.27 -20.94 17.95
CA GLU A 276 -14.51 -22.16 18.24
C GLU A 276 -13.34 -22.31 17.24
N ALA A 277 -13.62 -22.16 15.94
CA ALA A 277 -12.61 -22.23 14.89
C ALA A 277 -11.49 -21.19 15.05
N LEU A 278 -11.82 -19.97 15.48
CA LEU A 278 -10.84 -18.91 15.71
C LEU A 278 -10.06 -19.10 17.03
N ARG A 279 -10.70 -19.62 18.08
CA ARG A 279 -10.05 -19.89 19.38
C ARG A 279 -8.96 -20.95 19.27
N GLU A 280 -9.06 -21.86 18.29
CA GLU A 280 -8.02 -22.84 17.99
C GLU A 280 -6.73 -22.22 17.40
N CYS A 281 -6.84 -21.11 16.67
CA CYS A 281 -5.71 -20.55 15.89
C CYS A 281 -5.24 -19.16 16.36
N LEU A 282 -6.12 -18.26 16.77
CA LEU A 282 -5.74 -16.90 17.16
C LEU A 282 -4.72 -16.85 18.32
N PRO A 283 -4.82 -17.67 19.38
CA PRO A 283 -3.84 -17.62 20.47
C PRO A 283 -2.41 -18.00 20.06
N THR A 284 -2.23 -18.81 19.01
CA THR A 284 -0.90 -19.23 18.53
C THR A 284 -0.26 -18.21 17.59
N ILE A 285 -1.03 -17.25 17.09
CA ILE A 285 -0.56 -16.23 16.14
C ILE A 285 -0.01 -15.04 16.92
N SER A 286 1.32 -14.94 16.99
CA SER A 286 2.04 -13.75 17.50
C SER A 286 2.42 -12.81 16.35
N THR A 287 3.08 -13.35 15.31
CA THR A 287 3.44 -12.67 14.07
C THR A 287 2.98 -13.50 12.86
N ALA A 288 3.00 -12.90 11.68
CA ALA A 288 2.70 -13.63 10.44
C ALA A 288 3.70 -14.77 10.19
N HIS A 289 5.00 -14.51 10.39
CA HIS A 289 6.06 -15.53 10.27
C HIS A 289 5.82 -16.71 11.23
N ALA A 290 5.62 -16.46 12.53
CA ALA A 290 5.50 -17.53 13.54
C ALA A 290 4.30 -18.48 13.31
N SER A 291 3.36 -18.08 12.46
CA SER A 291 2.11 -18.82 12.19
C SER A 291 2.15 -19.63 10.90
N LEU A 292 3.23 -19.50 10.13
CA LEU A 292 3.37 -20.10 8.81
C LEU A 292 4.52 -21.11 8.81
N LEU A 293 4.35 -22.19 8.06
CA LEU A 293 5.39 -23.20 7.85
C LEU A 293 5.97 -23.07 6.45
N LEU A 294 7.26 -23.37 6.34
CA LEU A 294 7.92 -23.53 5.04
C LEU A 294 7.65 -24.94 4.51
N ASN A 295 7.32 -25.05 3.22
CA ASN A 295 7.19 -26.34 2.55
C ASN A 295 8.56 -27.03 2.42
N THR A 296 9.60 -26.24 2.16
CA THR A 296 10.99 -26.68 2.14
C THR A 296 11.84 -25.65 2.87
N VAL A 297 12.92 -26.11 3.50
CA VAL A 297 13.87 -25.25 4.20
C VAL A 297 15.19 -25.31 3.43
N PRO A 298 15.31 -24.61 2.28
CA PRO A 298 16.54 -24.60 1.51
C PRO A 298 17.66 -23.92 2.31
N ARG A 299 18.89 -24.40 2.15
CA ARG A 299 20.03 -23.69 2.73
C ARG A 299 20.27 -22.38 1.97
N ILE A 300 20.44 -21.27 2.69
CA ILE A 300 20.66 -19.95 2.07
C ILE A 300 22.05 -19.42 2.41
N SER A 301 22.81 -18.99 1.40
CA SER A 301 24.07 -18.26 1.62
C SER A 301 23.84 -16.77 1.39
N VAL A 302 23.91 -15.98 2.45
CA VAL A 302 23.87 -14.51 2.37
C VAL A 302 25.25 -14.02 1.95
N VAL A 303 25.34 -13.36 0.81
CA VAL A 303 26.59 -12.83 0.23
C VAL A 303 26.55 -11.30 0.26
N ILE A 304 27.43 -10.72 1.06
CA ILE A 304 27.58 -9.27 1.23
C ILE A 304 28.85 -8.84 0.51
N CYS A 305 28.72 -8.13 -0.61
CA CYS A 305 29.86 -7.57 -1.32
C CYS A 305 30.16 -6.17 -0.78
N THR A 306 31.43 -5.91 -0.43
CA THR A 306 31.84 -4.62 0.15
C THR A 306 33.19 -4.16 -0.40
N HIS A 307 33.35 -2.83 -0.50
CA HIS A 307 34.63 -2.19 -0.81
C HIS A 307 34.68 -0.81 -0.15
N ASN A 308 35.51 -0.69 0.88
CA ASN A 308 35.56 0.44 1.80
C ASN A 308 34.20 0.76 2.45
N GLY A 309 33.58 -0.28 3.02
CA GLY A 309 32.23 -0.27 3.58
C GLY A 309 32.16 -0.05 5.09
N ALA A 310 33.26 0.36 5.74
CA ALA A 310 33.36 0.40 7.21
C ALA A 310 32.23 1.19 7.89
N ALA A 311 31.70 2.22 7.22
CA ALA A 311 30.63 3.05 7.76
C ALA A 311 29.27 2.33 7.92
N ASN A 312 29.02 1.24 7.17
CA ASN A 312 27.71 0.56 7.16
C ASN A 312 27.79 -0.92 7.55
N LEU A 313 28.94 -1.57 7.33
CA LEU A 313 29.08 -3.03 7.46
C LEU A 313 28.63 -3.55 8.84
N GLU A 314 28.97 -2.86 9.93
CA GLU A 314 28.59 -3.29 11.28
C GLU A 314 27.06 -3.35 11.46
N ALA A 315 26.32 -2.38 10.93
CA ALA A 315 24.86 -2.40 11.00
C ALA A 315 24.27 -3.53 10.13
N CYS A 316 24.83 -3.77 8.95
CA CYS A 316 24.44 -4.87 8.07
C CYS A 316 24.65 -6.24 8.74
N LEU A 317 25.82 -6.46 9.35
CA LEU A 317 26.15 -7.71 10.03
C LEU A 317 25.28 -7.94 11.27
N ASN A 318 25.02 -6.89 12.07
CA ASN A 318 24.08 -6.99 13.18
C ASN A 318 22.67 -7.41 12.71
N ALA A 319 22.19 -6.86 11.59
CA ALA A 319 20.92 -7.27 11.01
C ALA A 319 20.95 -8.74 10.55
N CYS A 320 22.05 -9.18 9.91
CA CYS A 320 22.21 -10.58 9.50
C CYS A 320 22.27 -11.55 10.69
N SER A 321 22.96 -11.19 11.79
CA SER A 321 23.01 -12.00 13.01
C SER A 321 21.66 -12.06 13.74
N SER A 322 20.71 -11.18 13.40
CA SER A 322 19.34 -11.19 13.94
C SER A 322 18.35 -12.02 13.13
N LEU A 323 18.73 -12.50 11.93
CA LEU A 323 17.82 -13.22 11.03
C LEU A 323 17.22 -14.48 11.69
N GLU A 324 15.90 -14.60 11.62
CA GLU A 324 15.17 -15.79 12.07
C GLU A 324 14.97 -16.76 10.90
N TYR A 325 15.99 -17.57 10.63
CA TYR A 325 15.94 -18.65 9.64
C TYR A 325 16.83 -19.83 10.08
N PRO A 326 16.38 -21.09 9.94
CA PRO A 326 17.06 -22.22 10.56
C PRO A 326 18.35 -22.68 9.86
N ASP A 327 18.53 -22.47 8.55
CA ASP A 327 19.69 -22.99 7.81
C ASP A 327 20.28 -21.96 6.83
N PHE A 328 21.16 -21.11 7.34
CA PHE A 328 21.87 -20.13 6.53
C PHE A 328 23.32 -19.92 6.96
N GLU A 329 24.10 -19.31 6.08
CA GLU A 329 25.43 -18.79 6.38
C GLU A 329 25.58 -17.37 5.84
N VAL A 330 26.52 -16.60 6.41
CA VAL A 330 26.82 -15.23 5.98
C VAL A 330 28.27 -15.16 5.48
N LEU A 331 28.45 -14.66 4.27
CA LEU A 331 29.74 -14.44 3.63
C LEU A 331 29.93 -12.95 3.38
N VAL A 332 31.02 -12.38 3.87
CA VAL A 332 31.46 -11.02 3.52
C VAL A 332 32.56 -11.13 2.48
N VAL A 333 32.28 -10.66 1.28
CA VAL A 333 33.23 -10.60 0.17
C VAL A 333 33.80 -9.19 0.10
N ASP A 334 35.01 -9.03 0.63
CA ASP A 334 35.79 -7.81 0.56
C ASP A 334 36.57 -7.71 -0.76
N ASP A 335 36.13 -6.79 -1.61
CA ASP A 335 36.74 -6.49 -2.92
C ASP A 335 37.95 -5.53 -2.82
N GLY A 336 38.82 -5.80 -1.84
CA GLY A 336 40.11 -5.12 -1.69
C GLY A 336 40.08 -3.85 -0.82
N SER A 337 39.27 -3.82 0.24
CA SER A 337 39.15 -2.66 1.15
C SER A 337 40.48 -2.29 1.81
N THR A 338 40.60 -0.99 2.06
CA THR A 338 41.76 -0.29 2.63
C THR A 338 41.41 0.51 3.89
N ASP A 339 40.14 0.53 4.28
CA ASP A 339 39.63 1.12 5.51
C ASP A 339 39.44 0.04 6.60
N GLU A 340 38.68 0.37 7.64
CA GLU A 340 38.43 -0.48 8.83
C GLU A 340 37.48 -1.67 8.57
N THR A 341 37.13 -1.95 7.32
CA THR A 341 36.21 -3.04 6.93
C THR A 341 36.68 -4.42 7.45
N PRO A 342 37.97 -4.82 7.30
CA PRO A 342 38.46 -6.08 7.83
C PRO A 342 38.33 -6.18 9.36
N GLU A 343 38.67 -5.11 10.08
CA GLU A 343 38.59 -5.03 11.54
C GLU A 343 37.15 -5.15 12.03
N ILE A 344 36.19 -4.57 11.31
CA ILE A 344 34.76 -4.73 11.62
C ILE A 344 34.33 -6.19 11.44
N ALA A 345 34.69 -6.82 10.31
CA ALA A 345 34.32 -8.20 10.04
C ALA A 345 34.82 -9.18 11.13
N THR A 346 36.01 -8.95 11.69
CA THR A 346 36.55 -9.80 12.78
C THR A 346 35.73 -9.78 14.07
N ARG A 347 34.83 -8.81 14.26
CA ARG A 347 33.93 -8.75 15.44
C ARG A 347 32.77 -9.74 15.34
N PHE A 348 32.55 -10.33 14.17
CA PHE A 348 31.48 -11.28 13.86
C PHE A 348 32.09 -12.63 13.48
N PRO A 349 32.55 -13.45 14.45
CA PRO A 349 33.26 -14.70 14.17
C PRO A 349 32.43 -15.77 13.45
N GLU A 350 31.11 -15.65 13.48
CA GLU A 350 30.16 -16.49 12.73
C GLU A 350 30.13 -16.18 11.22
N VAL A 351 30.66 -15.02 10.81
CA VAL A 351 30.67 -14.57 9.42
C VAL A 351 31.93 -15.05 8.71
N ARG A 352 31.76 -15.62 7.52
CA ARG A 352 32.87 -16.02 6.65
C ARG A 352 33.39 -14.82 5.87
N TYR A 353 34.48 -14.21 6.36
CA TYR A 353 35.15 -13.12 5.66
C TYR A 353 36.09 -13.65 4.56
N LEU A 354 35.91 -13.14 3.35
CA LEU A 354 36.63 -13.52 2.15
C LEU A 354 37.19 -12.27 1.48
N LYS A 355 38.52 -12.21 1.32
CA LYS A 355 39.18 -11.07 0.66
C LYS A 355 39.68 -11.46 -0.72
N GLN A 356 39.45 -10.59 -1.70
CA GLN A 356 40.02 -10.69 -3.04
C GLN A 356 40.76 -9.40 -3.44
N GLN A 357 41.51 -9.47 -4.53
CA GLN A 357 42.02 -8.27 -5.18
C GLN A 357 40.87 -7.52 -5.84
N HIS A 358 40.89 -6.18 -5.78
CA HIS A 358 39.83 -5.34 -6.35
C HIS A 358 39.54 -5.69 -7.81
N GLY A 359 38.35 -6.21 -8.06
CA GLY A 359 37.88 -6.71 -9.35
C GLY A 359 36.51 -6.14 -9.75
N GLY A 360 35.82 -5.43 -8.87
CA GLY A 360 34.49 -4.86 -9.11
C GLY A 360 33.34 -5.77 -8.68
N LEU A 361 32.13 -5.20 -8.65
CA LEU A 361 30.95 -5.78 -8.03
C LEU A 361 30.58 -7.17 -8.56
N SER A 362 30.49 -7.36 -9.88
CA SER A 362 30.14 -8.66 -10.48
C SER A 362 31.16 -9.76 -10.14
N ASN A 363 32.45 -9.42 -10.10
CA ASN A 363 33.50 -10.38 -9.75
C ASN A 363 33.39 -10.79 -8.27
N ALA A 364 33.13 -9.83 -7.37
CA ALA A 364 32.87 -10.12 -5.97
C ALA A 364 31.62 -10.99 -5.78
N ARG A 365 30.52 -10.73 -6.51
CA ARG A 365 29.29 -11.54 -6.45
C ARG A 365 29.51 -12.99 -6.93
N ASN A 366 30.27 -13.17 -8.02
CA ASN A 366 30.63 -14.49 -8.51
C ASN A 366 31.57 -15.24 -7.56
N PHE A 367 32.57 -14.55 -7.01
CA PHE A 367 33.47 -15.15 -6.03
C PHE A 367 32.70 -15.60 -4.78
N GLY A 368 31.79 -14.77 -4.27
CA GLY A 368 30.89 -15.14 -3.18
C GLY A 368 30.03 -16.36 -3.50
N ALA A 369 29.39 -16.41 -4.66
CA ALA A 369 28.58 -17.57 -5.09
C ALA A 369 29.39 -18.87 -5.19
N ALA A 370 30.65 -18.78 -5.63
CA ALA A 370 31.55 -19.93 -5.71
C ALA A 370 31.97 -20.45 -4.33
N GLN A 371 32.00 -19.60 -3.30
CA GLN A 371 32.35 -19.97 -1.92
C GLN A 371 31.13 -20.34 -1.05
N ALA A 372 29.94 -19.95 -1.50
CA ALA A 372 28.66 -20.24 -0.88
C ALA A 372 28.31 -21.73 -0.98
N SER A 373 27.66 -22.27 0.04
CA SER A 373 27.20 -23.67 0.10
C SER A 373 25.68 -23.84 0.02
N GLY A 374 24.91 -22.76 0.03
CA GLY A 374 23.45 -22.78 -0.02
C GLY A 374 22.89 -23.12 -1.40
N ASP A 375 21.68 -23.64 -1.43
CA ASP A 375 20.90 -23.88 -2.65
C ASP A 375 20.38 -22.57 -3.24
N LEU A 376 20.18 -21.57 -2.37
CA LEU A 376 19.83 -20.20 -2.71
C LEU A 376 20.98 -19.26 -2.32
N ILE A 377 21.33 -18.34 -3.21
CA ILE A 377 22.32 -17.30 -2.99
C ILE A 377 21.60 -15.97 -2.79
N ALA A 378 21.65 -15.43 -1.58
CA ALA A 378 21.00 -14.18 -1.22
C ALA A 378 22.00 -13.03 -1.24
N TYR A 379 21.93 -12.17 -2.25
CA TYR A 379 22.75 -10.97 -2.36
C TYR A 379 22.11 -9.81 -1.61
N THR A 380 22.92 -9.14 -0.78
CA THR A 380 22.60 -7.86 -0.14
C THR A 380 23.86 -6.98 -0.12
N ASP A 381 23.68 -5.68 -0.02
CA ASP A 381 24.79 -4.72 0.04
C ASP A 381 25.13 -4.35 1.49
N ASP A 382 26.35 -3.86 1.74
CA ASP A 382 26.80 -3.43 3.08
C ASP A 382 26.01 -2.23 3.64
N ASP A 383 25.30 -1.48 2.78
CA ASP A 383 24.40 -0.38 3.14
C ASP A 383 22.94 -0.82 3.32
N CYS A 384 22.70 -2.13 3.43
CA CYS A 384 21.40 -2.72 3.71
C CYS A 384 21.33 -3.40 5.08
N GLN A 385 20.17 -3.33 5.72
CA GLN A 385 19.84 -4.09 6.92
C GLN A 385 18.60 -4.94 6.59
N PRO A 386 18.77 -6.25 6.31
CA PRO A 386 17.66 -7.15 6.08
C PRO A 386 16.68 -7.18 7.26
N ASP A 387 15.39 -7.31 6.97
CA ASP A 387 14.40 -7.56 8.00
C ASP A 387 14.66 -8.90 8.71
N VAL A 388 14.30 -9.01 9.99
CA VAL A 388 14.45 -10.22 10.80
C VAL A 388 13.84 -11.46 10.14
N ASP A 389 12.72 -11.31 9.43
CA ASP A 389 12.01 -12.40 8.75
C ASP A 389 12.37 -12.51 7.26
N TRP A 390 13.37 -11.77 6.78
CA TRP A 390 13.67 -11.63 5.34
C TRP A 390 13.85 -12.98 4.63
N LEU A 391 14.70 -13.86 5.18
CA LEU A 391 14.99 -15.16 4.59
C LEU A 391 13.77 -16.10 4.59
N PHE A 392 12.93 -16.03 5.62
CA PHE A 392 11.69 -16.80 5.70
C PHE A 392 10.75 -16.44 4.53
N TRP A 393 10.48 -15.15 4.33
CA TRP A 393 9.60 -14.68 3.26
C TRP A 393 10.15 -14.97 1.86
N ILE A 394 11.47 -14.88 1.69
CA ILE A 394 12.13 -15.27 0.44
C ILE A 394 11.98 -16.77 0.18
N ALA A 395 12.26 -17.63 1.17
CA ALA A 395 12.21 -19.08 1.00
C ALA A 395 10.84 -19.56 0.47
N ARG A 396 9.74 -18.99 0.98
CA ARG A 396 8.37 -19.26 0.51
C ARG A 396 8.16 -18.97 -0.98
N SER A 397 8.93 -18.06 -1.56
CA SER A 397 8.82 -17.71 -2.98
C SER A 397 9.45 -18.76 -3.90
N PHE A 398 10.26 -19.69 -3.37
CA PHE A 398 10.94 -20.73 -4.14
C PHE A 398 10.21 -22.09 -4.16
N ASP A 399 8.98 -22.14 -3.64
CA ASP A 399 8.12 -23.33 -3.65
C ASP A 399 7.87 -23.86 -5.08
N HIS A 400 7.85 -22.97 -6.07
CA HIS A 400 7.70 -23.34 -7.47
C HIS A 400 9.08 -23.49 -8.16
N PRO A 401 9.36 -24.63 -8.82
CA PRO A 401 10.70 -24.93 -9.36
C PRO A 401 11.15 -23.98 -10.48
N ARG A 402 10.22 -23.36 -11.24
CA ARG A 402 10.54 -22.35 -12.26
C ARG A 402 10.98 -20.99 -11.71
N ILE A 403 10.87 -20.75 -10.40
CA ILE A 403 11.37 -19.50 -9.81
C ILE A 403 12.90 -19.59 -9.75
N GLY A 404 13.55 -18.77 -10.58
CA GLY A 404 15.01 -18.68 -10.68
C GLY A 404 15.58 -17.61 -9.75
N ALA A 405 14.82 -16.56 -9.47
CA ALA A 405 15.18 -15.56 -8.47
C ALA A 405 13.95 -14.98 -7.76
N ALA A 406 14.15 -14.45 -6.57
CA ALA A 406 13.15 -13.75 -5.79
C ALA A 406 13.78 -12.54 -5.10
N GLY A 407 12.97 -11.54 -4.78
CA GLY A 407 13.39 -10.38 -4.02
C GLY A 407 12.19 -9.60 -3.51
N GLY A 408 12.46 -8.51 -2.81
CA GLY A 408 11.41 -7.71 -2.19
C GLY A 408 11.67 -6.21 -2.23
N PRO A 409 10.97 -5.45 -1.37
CA PRO A 409 11.10 -4.00 -1.30
C PRO A 409 12.43 -3.55 -0.69
N ASN A 410 12.84 -2.34 -1.09
CA ASN A 410 14.01 -1.64 -0.55
C ASN A 410 13.52 -0.37 0.16
N LEU A 411 13.27 -0.47 1.46
CA LEU A 411 12.71 0.62 2.27
C LEU A 411 13.83 1.56 2.70
N PRO A 412 13.73 2.89 2.49
CA PRO A 412 14.68 3.80 3.10
C PRO A 412 14.46 3.81 4.63
N PRO A 413 15.52 3.72 5.45
CA PRO A 413 15.39 3.95 6.89
C PRO A 413 14.95 5.40 7.16
N SER A 414 14.52 5.65 8.40
CA SER A 414 14.20 7.01 8.84
C SER A 414 15.41 7.94 8.62
N PRO A 415 15.28 9.02 7.83
CA PRO A 415 16.41 9.88 7.51
C PRO A 415 16.89 10.64 8.75
N GLU A 416 18.20 10.73 8.91
CA GLU A 416 18.86 11.48 9.99
C GLU A 416 18.96 12.98 9.66
N GLY A 417 18.88 13.33 8.37
CA GLY A 417 18.96 14.72 7.92
C GLY A 417 18.21 15.02 6.62
N LEU A 418 18.14 16.31 6.28
CA LEU A 418 17.38 16.81 5.13
C LEU A 418 17.83 16.20 3.79
N GLN A 419 19.15 16.05 3.58
CA GLN A 419 19.65 15.51 2.31
C GLN A 419 19.30 14.02 2.14
N GLU A 420 19.38 13.24 3.21
CA GLU A 420 18.93 11.83 3.19
C GLU A 420 17.44 11.74 2.89
N ALA A 421 16.61 12.60 3.48
CA ALA A 421 15.17 12.64 3.20
C ALA A 421 14.86 12.95 1.73
N ILE A 422 15.61 13.89 1.13
CA ILE A 422 15.48 14.22 -0.30
C ILE A 422 15.89 13.02 -1.16
N VAL A 423 17.04 12.40 -0.89
CA VAL A 423 17.55 11.25 -1.68
C VAL A 423 16.65 10.01 -1.51
N ALA A 424 16.06 9.79 -0.33
CA ALA A 424 15.06 8.76 -0.08
C ALA A 424 13.77 8.93 -0.91
N SER A 425 13.45 10.16 -1.29
CA SER A 425 12.23 10.49 -2.06
C SER A 425 12.52 10.69 -3.55
N ALA A 426 13.77 10.99 -3.91
CA ALA A 426 14.19 11.23 -5.28
C ALA A 426 14.07 9.98 -6.16
N THR A 427 13.87 10.21 -7.44
CA THR A 427 13.77 9.15 -8.46
C THR A 427 15.10 8.46 -8.74
N GLY A 428 15.07 7.33 -9.47
CA GLY A 428 16.28 6.64 -9.91
C GLY A 428 17.01 5.85 -8.81
N ALA A 429 16.36 5.59 -7.68
CA ALA A 429 16.84 4.64 -6.68
C ALA A 429 16.72 3.19 -7.18
N PRO A 430 17.55 2.25 -6.69
CA PRO A 430 17.41 0.82 -6.98
C PRO A 430 16.01 0.33 -6.62
N SER A 431 15.25 -0.01 -7.65
CA SER A 431 13.83 -0.33 -7.54
C SER A 431 13.51 -1.57 -8.37
N HIS A 432 12.70 -2.46 -7.82
CA HIS A 432 12.21 -3.59 -8.56
C HIS A 432 11.17 -3.14 -9.60
N VAL A 433 11.02 -3.94 -10.65
CA VAL A 433 10.05 -3.73 -11.73
C VAL A 433 9.09 -4.89 -11.70
N LEU A 434 7.81 -4.62 -11.46
CA LEU A 434 6.77 -5.63 -11.31
C LEU A 434 6.05 -5.87 -12.64
N SER A 435 6.00 -7.12 -13.07
CA SER A 435 5.21 -7.58 -14.21
C SER A 435 3.81 -8.08 -13.79
N GLY A 436 3.62 -8.35 -12.50
CA GLY A 436 2.36 -8.69 -11.85
C GLY A 436 2.47 -8.52 -10.34
N ASP A 437 1.44 -8.90 -9.57
CA ASP A 437 1.41 -8.57 -8.15
C ASP A 437 2.49 -9.29 -7.31
N LEU A 438 2.88 -10.50 -7.74
CA LEU A 438 3.93 -11.34 -7.15
C LEU A 438 5.03 -11.69 -8.16
N CYS A 439 5.07 -11.00 -9.30
CA CYS A 439 5.99 -11.30 -10.40
C CYS A 439 6.83 -10.07 -10.76
N ALA A 440 8.13 -10.29 -10.94
CA ALA A 440 9.07 -9.23 -11.28
C ALA A 440 9.64 -9.42 -12.70
N GLU A 441 10.05 -8.31 -13.30
CA GLU A 441 10.96 -8.26 -14.45
C GLU A 441 12.39 -7.91 -14.02
N HIS A 442 12.54 -7.21 -12.89
CA HIS A 442 13.83 -6.81 -12.35
C HIS A 442 13.79 -6.76 -10.83
N LEU A 443 14.84 -7.30 -10.22
CA LEU A 443 15.09 -7.34 -8.78
C LEU A 443 16.46 -6.69 -8.52
N PRO A 444 16.54 -5.61 -7.71
CA PRO A 444 17.80 -4.93 -7.45
C PRO A 444 18.78 -5.80 -6.67
N GLY A 445 20.07 -5.68 -6.98
CA GLY A 445 21.12 -6.52 -6.37
C GLY A 445 21.24 -6.41 -4.83
N CYS A 446 20.69 -5.35 -4.23
CA CYS A 446 20.65 -5.18 -2.77
C CYS A 446 19.57 -6.01 -2.06
N ASN A 447 18.64 -6.60 -2.81
CA ASN A 447 17.61 -7.53 -2.31
C ASN A 447 17.27 -8.54 -3.41
N LEU A 448 18.27 -9.37 -3.74
CA LEU A 448 18.21 -10.33 -4.84
C LEU A 448 18.65 -11.70 -4.35
N VAL A 449 17.75 -12.66 -4.38
CA VAL A 449 18.05 -14.06 -4.05
C VAL A 449 17.90 -14.90 -5.31
N VAL A 450 18.89 -15.71 -5.63
CA VAL A 450 18.95 -16.49 -6.87
C VAL A 450 19.11 -17.96 -6.54
N ARG A 451 18.34 -18.82 -7.20
CA ARG A 451 18.53 -20.27 -7.15
C ARG A 451 19.88 -20.59 -7.78
N ARG A 452 20.71 -21.39 -7.12
CA ARG A 452 22.04 -21.75 -7.63
C ARG A 452 22.01 -22.30 -9.05
N GLU A 453 21.12 -23.26 -9.30
CA GLU A 453 20.93 -23.83 -10.65
C GLU A 453 20.62 -22.76 -11.70
N ALA A 454 19.78 -21.78 -11.37
CA ALA A 454 19.45 -20.69 -12.28
C ALA A 454 20.66 -19.78 -12.53
N LEU A 455 21.42 -19.44 -11.48
CA LEU A 455 22.65 -18.66 -11.58
C LEU A 455 23.70 -19.36 -12.45
N ASP A 456 23.91 -20.65 -12.23
CA ASP A 456 24.86 -21.49 -12.96
C ASP A 456 24.44 -21.63 -14.44
N SER A 457 23.14 -21.77 -14.71
CA SER A 457 22.60 -21.91 -16.08
C SER A 457 22.90 -20.72 -16.99
N ILE A 458 23.11 -19.53 -16.41
CA ILE A 458 23.46 -18.31 -17.13
C ILE A 458 24.94 -17.92 -16.98
N GLY A 459 25.74 -18.75 -16.30
CA GLY A 459 27.17 -18.51 -16.09
C GLY A 459 27.50 -17.39 -15.10
N GLY A 460 26.60 -17.08 -14.16
CA GLY A 460 26.82 -16.04 -13.15
C GLY A 460 26.62 -14.59 -13.64
N PHE A 461 27.19 -13.65 -12.90
CA PHE A 461 27.22 -12.22 -13.24
C PHE A 461 28.30 -11.92 -14.29
N GLN A 462 28.05 -10.97 -15.19
CA GLN A 462 29.02 -10.61 -16.24
C GLN A 462 30.11 -9.66 -15.67
N PRO A 463 31.41 -10.05 -15.69
CA PRO A 463 32.50 -9.27 -15.08
C PRO A 463 32.65 -7.81 -15.54
N GLN A 464 32.14 -7.47 -16.72
CA GLN A 464 32.16 -6.11 -17.26
C GLN A 464 31.38 -5.09 -16.43
N PHE A 465 30.38 -5.54 -15.65
CA PHE A 465 29.61 -4.68 -14.77
C PHE A 465 30.30 -4.51 -13.41
N VAL A 466 31.26 -3.60 -13.38
CA VAL A 466 32.13 -3.36 -12.21
C VAL A 466 31.49 -2.53 -11.10
N THR A 467 30.41 -1.80 -11.37
CA THR A 467 29.81 -0.84 -10.41
C THR A 467 28.29 -0.95 -10.29
N ALA A 468 27.58 -1.20 -11.39
CA ALA A 468 26.12 -1.28 -11.43
C ALA A 468 25.64 -1.94 -12.74
N GLY A 469 24.35 -2.26 -12.80
CA GLY A 469 23.67 -2.81 -13.97
C GLY A 469 23.82 -4.33 -14.13
N ASP A 470 24.58 -4.96 -13.23
CA ASP A 470 24.77 -6.40 -13.21
C ASP A 470 23.52 -7.16 -12.75
N ASP A 471 22.72 -6.57 -11.87
CA ASP A 471 21.39 -7.05 -11.48
C ASP A 471 20.38 -7.02 -12.64
N VAL A 472 20.36 -5.94 -13.42
CA VAL A 472 19.53 -5.80 -14.63
C VAL A 472 19.89 -6.86 -15.67
N ASP A 473 21.19 -6.98 -15.98
CA ASP A 473 21.68 -7.99 -16.93
C ASP A 473 21.33 -9.42 -16.48
N LEU A 474 21.55 -9.73 -15.19
CA LEU A 474 21.24 -11.03 -14.61
C LEU A 474 19.74 -11.34 -14.76
N CYS A 475 18.86 -10.42 -14.34
CA CYS A 475 17.41 -10.62 -14.42
C CYS A 475 16.95 -10.88 -15.85
N TRP A 476 17.45 -10.12 -16.83
CA TRP A 476 17.09 -10.35 -18.24
C TRP A 476 17.59 -11.68 -18.77
N ARG A 477 18.82 -12.08 -18.46
CA ARG A 477 19.33 -13.40 -18.88
C ARG A 477 18.57 -14.56 -18.24
N LEU A 478 18.15 -14.44 -16.97
CA LEU A 478 17.27 -15.42 -16.33
C LEU A 478 15.93 -15.53 -17.07
N LEU A 479 15.27 -14.40 -17.34
CA LEU A 479 14.00 -14.35 -18.06
C LEU A 479 14.12 -14.91 -19.50
N ASP A 480 15.21 -14.60 -20.20
CA ASP A 480 15.45 -15.07 -21.56
C ASP A 480 15.71 -16.60 -21.61
N GLN A 481 16.17 -17.21 -20.51
CA GLN A 481 16.26 -18.67 -20.32
C GLN A 481 14.95 -19.31 -19.84
N GLY A 482 13.88 -18.53 -19.65
CA GLY A 482 12.57 -19.03 -19.24
C GLY A 482 12.39 -19.21 -17.73
N TRP A 483 13.33 -18.72 -16.91
CA TRP A 483 13.12 -18.61 -15.47
C TRP A 483 12.10 -17.51 -15.15
N GLU A 484 11.37 -17.70 -14.07
CA GLU A 484 10.46 -16.70 -13.51
C GLU A 484 11.12 -15.97 -12.32
N LEU A 485 10.78 -14.70 -12.14
CA LEU A 485 11.25 -13.88 -11.02
C LEU A 485 10.08 -13.59 -10.08
N ALA A 486 10.18 -14.06 -8.84
CA ALA A 486 9.14 -13.84 -7.83
C ALA A 486 9.37 -12.52 -7.07
N PHE A 487 8.27 -11.89 -6.67
CA PHE A 487 8.29 -10.75 -5.77
C PHE A 487 7.65 -11.14 -4.44
N ALA A 488 8.37 -10.93 -3.34
CA ALA A 488 7.94 -11.21 -1.99
C ALA A 488 7.73 -9.89 -1.23
N PRO A 489 6.48 -9.40 -1.10
CA PRO A 489 6.22 -8.07 -0.54
C PRO A 489 6.70 -7.89 0.90
N ALA A 490 6.69 -8.97 1.68
CA ALA A 490 7.12 -9.01 3.08
C ALA A 490 8.64 -9.20 3.26
N ALA A 491 9.37 -9.60 2.21
CA ALA A 491 10.82 -9.80 2.25
C ALA A 491 11.59 -8.50 1.99
N PHE A 492 11.42 -7.49 2.85
CA PHE A 492 12.05 -6.19 2.64
C PHE A 492 13.45 -6.09 3.29
N VAL A 493 14.23 -5.15 2.78
CA VAL A 493 15.48 -4.69 3.40
C VAL A 493 15.42 -3.18 3.64
N TRP A 494 16.03 -2.72 4.73
CA TRP A 494 16.26 -1.30 4.94
C TRP A 494 17.50 -0.86 4.15
N HIS A 495 17.33 -0.07 3.10
CA HIS A 495 18.42 0.39 2.25
C HIS A 495 18.83 1.83 2.58
N ARG A 496 19.98 2.00 3.25
CA ARG A 496 20.52 3.33 3.57
C ARG A 496 21.08 3.97 2.31
N ARG A 497 20.34 4.94 1.78
CA ARG A 497 20.75 5.68 0.58
C ARG A 497 21.88 6.66 0.86
N ARG A 498 22.40 7.25 -0.22
CA ARG A 498 23.49 8.23 -0.17
C ARG A 498 23.12 9.44 0.70
N THR A 499 24.05 9.82 1.57
CA THR A 499 23.85 10.88 2.56
C THR A 499 23.90 12.31 2.01
N SER A 500 24.20 12.47 0.71
CA SER A 500 24.22 13.80 0.07
C SER A 500 23.74 13.79 -1.38
N ILE A 501 23.15 14.92 -1.81
CA ILE A 501 22.64 15.11 -3.17
C ILE A 501 23.77 14.95 -4.21
N ALA A 502 24.98 15.42 -3.89
CA ALA A 502 26.13 15.30 -4.78
C ALA A 502 26.59 13.83 -4.97
N ARG A 503 26.53 13.01 -3.91
CA ARG A 503 26.79 11.56 -4.02
C ARG A 503 25.68 10.87 -4.82
N TYR A 504 24.43 11.25 -4.60
CA TYR A 504 23.29 10.77 -5.38
C TYR A 504 23.45 11.09 -6.88
N LEU A 505 23.72 12.33 -7.28
CA LEU A 505 23.90 12.67 -8.70
C LEU A 505 25.09 11.93 -9.34
N ARG A 506 26.19 11.73 -8.60
CA ARG A 506 27.30 10.88 -9.06
C ARG A 506 26.88 9.43 -9.29
N GLN A 507 26.08 8.86 -8.40
CA GLN A 507 25.51 7.52 -8.56
C GLN A 507 24.64 7.44 -9.83
N GLN A 508 23.85 8.47 -10.13
CA GLN A 508 23.05 8.52 -11.35
C GLN A 508 23.91 8.56 -12.62
N GLY A 509 25.05 9.24 -12.57
CA GLY A 509 26.08 9.15 -13.61
C GLY A 509 26.67 7.74 -13.76
N GLY A 510 26.93 7.06 -12.64
CA GLY A 510 27.34 5.65 -12.61
C GLY A 510 26.31 4.72 -13.26
N TYR A 511 25.03 4.89 -12.96
CA TYR A 511 23.94 4.17 -13.62
C TYR A 511 23.87 4.46 -15.11
N GLY A 512 24.08 5.70 -15.54
CA GLY A 512 24.17 6.02 -16.97
C GLY A 512 25.29 5.26 -17.68
N ARG A 513 26.47 5.15 -17.05
CA ARG A 513 27.58 4.34 -17.58
C ARG A 513 27.21 2.85 -17.66
N ALA A 514 26.57 2.31 -16.63
CA ALA A 514 26.09 0.92 -16.64
C ALA A 514 25.05 0.67 -17.73
N GLU A 515 24.14 1.63 -17.96
CA GLU A 515 23.15 1.55 -19.04
C GLU A 515 23.79 1.53 -20.43
N ALA A 516 24.96 2.14 -20.62
CA ALA A 516 25.67 2.05 -21.89
C ALA A 516 26.16 0.63 -22.17
N LEU A 517 26.70 -0.04 -21.14
CA LEU A 517 27.11 -1.45 -21.21
C LEU A 517 25.90 -2.37 -21.41
N LEU A 518 24.78 -2.10 -20.71
CA LEU A 518 23.53 -2.82 -20.91
C LEU A 518 22.96 -2.63 -22.32
N PHE A 519 23.11 -1.44 -22.91
CA PHE A 519 22.67 -1.20 -24.28
C PHE A 519 23.46 -2.01 -25.30
N GLU A 520 24.78 -2.13 -25.09
CA GLU A 520 25.63 -2.99 -25.92
C GLU A 520 25.24 -4.47 -25.81
N ALA A 521 25.00 -4.96 -24.58
CA ALA A 521 24.64 -6.35 -24.33
C ALA A 521 23.19 -6.70 -24.74
N HIS A 522 22.24 -5.77 -24.55
CA HIS A 522 20.79 -5.99 -24.68
C HIS A 522 20.10 -4.87 -25.47
N PRO A 523 20.49 -4.58 -26.73
CA PRO A 523 19.97 -3.43 -27.47
C PRO A 523 18.45 -3.45 -27.65
N GLY A 524 17.84 -4.64 -27.75
CA GLY A 524 16.39 -4.83 -27.87
C GLY A 524 15.58 -4.45 -26.63
N ARG A 525 16.24 -4.23 -25.47
CA ARG A 525 15.62 -3.79 -24.21
C ARG A 525 15.65 -2.27 -24.04
N PHE A 526 16.07 -1.51 -25.05
CA PHE A 526 16.12 -0.05 -25.01
C PHE A 526 15.16 0.57 -26.02
N ARG A 527 14.49 1.65 -25.61
CA ARG A 527 13.59 2.45 -26.46
C ARG A 527 13.67 3.92 -26.06
N ASP A 528 13.56 4.82 -27.04
CA ASP A 528 13.56 6.27 -26.83
C ASP A 528 14.76 6.78 -26.01
N GLY A 529 15.89 6.09 -26.16
CA GLY A 529 17.15 6.43 -25.49
C GLY A 529 17.26 5.95 -24.04
N GLY A 530 16.35 5.14 -23.50
CA GLY A 530 16.45 4.56 -22.15
C GLY A 530 16.04 3.08 -22.11
N ILE A 531 16.15 2.45 -20.93
CA ILE A 531 15.66 1.08 -20.73
C ILE A 531 14.14 1.06 -20.91
N HIS A 532 13.66 0.07 -21.66
CA HIS A 532 12.25 -0.23 -21.84
C HIS A 532 11.86 -1.45 -21.01
N TRP A 533 11.16 -1.20 -19.91
CA TRP A 533 10.55 -2.23 -19.08
C TRP A 533 9.17 -2.62 -19.63
N LYS A 534 8.84 -3.90 -19.58
CA LYS A 534 7.47 -4.40 -19.81
C LYS A 534 6.60 -4.21 -18.57
N GLY A 535 7.19 -4.36 -17.38
CA GLY A 535 6.54 -4.14 -16.09
C GLY A 535 6.55 -2.67 -15.64
N SER A 536 6.08 -2.46 -14.42
CA SER A 536 6.00 -1.15 -13.78
C SER A 536 7.07 -0.99 -12.69
N VAL A 537 7.77 0.15 -12.69
CA VAL A 537 8.74 0.47 -11.64
C VAL A 537 8.00 0.72 -10.33
N TYR A 538 8.37 0.00 -9.28
CA TYR A 538 7.86 0.25 -7.93
C TYR A 538 8.72 1.31 -7.24
N SER A 539 8.13 2.43 -6.82
CA SER A 539 8.89 3.48 -6.13
C SER A 539 8.51 3.72 -4.68
N GLY A 540 7.78 2.79 -4.06
CA GLY A 540 7.49 2.74 -2.61
C GLY A 540 6.45 3.71 -2.09
N GLY A 541 5.91 4.60 -2.93
CA GLY A 541 4.75 5.41 -2.57
C GLY A 541 3.46 4.61 -2.69
N PRO A 542 2.41 4.96 -1.93
CA PRO A 542 1.10 4.36 -2.13
C PRO A 542 0.46 4.84 -3.44
N VAL A 543 -0.38 4.00 -4.02
CA VAL A 543 -1.10 4.28 -5.27
C VAL A 543 -2.19 5.32 -5.00
N SER A 544 -2.01 6.53 -5.53
CA SER A 544 -3.03 7.59 -5.45
C SER A 544 -3.22 8.32 -6.77
N ALA A 545 -4.48 8.53 -7.18
CA ALA A 545 -4.84 9.28 -8.39
C ALA A 545 -4.40 10.75 -8.32
N ASP A 546 -3.70 11.22 -9.35
CA ASP A 546 -3.41 12.63 -9.57
C ASP A 546 -4.14 13.18 -10.80
N THR A 547 -3.91 14.45 -11.12
CA THR A 547 -4.57 15.13 -12.25
C THR A 547 -4.21 14.59 -13.64
N ARG A 548 -3.20 13.72 -13.74
CA ARG A 548 -2.76 13.07 -14.99
C ARG A 548 -3.14 11.59 -15.03
N SER A 549 -3.76 11.09 -13.96
CA SER A 549 -4.15 9.69 -13.85
C SER A 549 -5.42 9.43 -14.64
N VAL A 550 -5.47 8.26 -15.29
CA VAL A 550 -6.67 7.74 -15.94
C VAL A 550 -7.24 6.68 -15.02
N ILE A 551 -8.46 6.89 -14.54
CA ILE A 551 -9.16 5.98 -13.63
C ILE A 551 -10.15 5.16 -14.46
N TYR A 552 -10.17 3.85 -14.23
CA TYR A 552 -11.21 2.97 -14.69
C TYR A 552 -12.38 3.04 -13.72
N PHE A 553 -13.45 3.72 -14.14
CA PHE A 553 -14.71 3.82 -13.39
C PHE A 553 -15.69 2.70 -13.78
N GLY A 554 -15.47 2.08 -14.95
CA GLY A 554 -16.45 1.21 -15.61
C GLY A 554 -17.65 1.99 -16.14
N SER A 555 -18.56 1.28 -16.80
CA SER A 555 -19.75 1.90 -17.38
C SER A 555 -20.56 2.66 -16.31
N MET A 556 -20.83 3.95 -16.56
CA MET A 556 -21.56 4.84 -15.64
C MET A 556 -20.95 4.95 -14.21
N GLY A 557 -19.67 4.62 -14.05
CA GLY A 557 -19.00 4.62 -12.75
C GLY A 557 -19.50 3.56 -11.79
N GLN A 558 -19.86 2.38 -12.31
CA GLN A 558 -20.42 1.28 -11.54
C GLN A 558 -19.49 0.06 -11.41
N ALA A 559 -18.22 0.15 -11.81
CA ALA A 559 -17.29 -0.96 -11.56
C ALA A 559 -17.09 -1.16 -10.05
N GLY A 560 -17.13 -2.42 -9.61
CA GLY A 560 -16.93 -2.80 -8.21
C GLY A 560 -15.48 -2.63 -7.73
N TYR A 561 -14.52 -2.70 -8.65
CA TYR A 561 -13.08 -2.49 -8.41
C TYR A 561 -12.59 -1.44 -9.40
N GLN A 562 -12.56 -0.18 -8.95
CA GLN A 562 -12.14 0.95 -9.78
C GLN A 562 -10.67 1.22 -9.51
N GLY A 563 -9.86 1.20 -10.57
CA GLY A 563 -8.41 1.26 -10.46
C GLY A 563 -7.77 2.26 -11.40
N LEU A 564 -6.46 2.44 -11.29
CA LEU A 564 -5.71 3.28 -12.22
C LEU A 564 -5.43 2.50 -13.51
N ALA A 565 -6.06 2.91 -14.61
CA ALA A 565 -5.77 2.39 -15.95
C ALA A 565 -4.41 2.90 -16.47
N HIS A 566 -4.06 4.14 -16.11
CA HIS A 566 -2.75 4.71 -16.38
C HIS A 566 -2.39 5.69 -15.26
N HIS A 567 -1.18 5.61 -14.74
CA HIS A 567 -0.72 6.49 -13.67
C HIS A 567 0.78 6.78 -13.76
N ALA A 568 1.18 7.91 -13.19
CA ALA A 568 2.58 8.13 -12.90
C ALA A 568 3.03 7.20 -11.77
N VAL A 569 4.19 6.58 -11.93
CA VAL A 569 4.82 5.69 -10.94
C VAL A 569 4.74 6.30 -9.52
N PRO A 570 4.09 5.64 -8.53
CA PRO A 570 3.78 6.22 -7.22
C PRO A 570 5.04 6.50 -6.38
N ARG A 571 5.34 7.79 -6.19
CA ARG A 571 6.60 8.21 -5.55
C ARG A 571 6.48 8.23 -4.03
N ARG A 572 7.57 7.82 -3.37
CA ARG A 572 7.75 8.05 -1.92
C ARG A 572 7.55 9.53 -1.59
N PRO A 573 6.72 9.85 -0.59
CA PRO A 573 6.62 11.21 -0.08
C PRO A 573 7.91 11.59 0.66
N LEU A 574 8.16 12.90 0.77
CA LEU A 574 9.20 13.38 1.68
C LEU A 574 8.86 12.96 3.10
N HIS A 575 9.87 12.47 3.82
CA HIS A 575 9.73 12.11 5.21
C HIS A 575 9.20 13.31 6.02
N ARG A 576 8.20 13.08 6.88
CA ARG A 576 7.41 14.13 7.57
C ARG A 576 8.26 15.22 8.21
N ARG A 577 9.31 14.84 8.95
CA ARG A 577 10.23 15.75 9.68
C ARG A 577 10.95 16.75 8.77
N PHE A 578 11.02 16.47 7.47
CA PHE A 578 11.78 17.27 6.50
C PHE A 578 10.88 17.81 5.38
N ASN A 579 9.56 17.61 5.44
CA ASN A 579 8.64 18.10 4.42
C ASN A 579 8.38 19.61 4.60
N SER A 580 8.94 20.42 3.72
CA SER A 580 8.87 21.88 3.75
C SER A 580 8.83 22.42 2.31
N PRO A 581 8.47 23.69 2.07
CA PRO A 581 8.55 24.28 0.74
C PRO A 581 9.97 24.20 0.15
N THR A 582 11.00 24.36 0.98
CA THR A 582 12.41 24.32 0.56
C THR A 582 12.86 22.91 0.15
N SER A 583 12.53 21.88 0.95
CA SER A 583 12.85 20.49 0.62
C SER A 583 12.12 20.00 -0.63
N ARG A 584 10.85 20.38 -0.81
CA ARG A 584 10.08 20.13 -2.04
C ARG A 584 10.72 20.77 -3.27
N GLY A 585 11.25 21.99 -3.14
CA GLY A 585 12.01 22.66 -4.20
C GLY A 585 13.30 21.91 -4.56
N LEU A 586 14.06 21.47 -3.57
CA LEU A 586 15.30 20.69 -3.78
C LEU A 586 15.02 19.32 -4.40
N LEU A 587 13.96 18.63 -3.97
CA LEU A 587 13.53 17.36 -4.57
C LEU A 587 13.18 17.54 -6.05
N ARG A 588 12.42 18.59 -6.40
CA ARG A 588 12.11 18.92 -7.81
C ARG A 588 13.36 19.20 -8.63
N LEU A 589 14.36 19.88 -8.05
CA LEU A 589 15.65 20.09 -8.70
C LEU A 589 16.40 18.78 -8.93
N CYS A 590 16.40 17.87 -7.94
CA CYS A 590 17.00 16.54 -8.09
C CYS A 590 16.32 15.73 -9.20
N ASP A 591 14.99 15.78 -9.27
CA ASP A 591 14.21 15.10 -10.32
C ASP A 591 14.43 15.69 -11.72
N LEU A 592 14.77 16.98 -11.82
CA LEU A 592 15.13 17.62 -13.09
C LEU A 592 16.55 17.23 -13.53
N LEU A 593 17.50 17.22 -12.60
CA LEU A 593 18.92 16.99 -12.89
C LEU A 593 19.27 15.52 -13.09
N GLN A 594 18.68 14.62 -12.30
CA GLN A 594 18.97 13.19 -12.37
C GLN A 594 18.87 12.60 -13.78
N PRO A 595 17.77 12.78 -14.54
CA PRO A 595 17.65 12.14 -15.85
C PRO A 595 18.64 12.72 -16.86
N ILE A 596 18.97 14.02 -16.75
CA ILE A 596 19.98 14.68 -17.59
C ILE A 596 21.37 14.09 -17.32
N VAL A 597 21.76 13.99 -16.05
CA VAL A 597 23.07 13.44 -15.66
C VAL A 597 23.20 11.99 -16.13
N ARG A 598 22.15 11.18 -15.90
CA ARG A 598 22.12 9.77 -16.31
C ARG A 598 22.19 9.61 -17.83
N ALA A 599 21.39 10.36 -18.58
CA ALA A 599 21.37 10.29 -20.04
C ALA A 599 22.67 10.78 -20.69
N PHE A 600 23.24 11.87 -20.20
CA PHE A 600 24.52 12.38 -20.70
C PHE A 600 25.66 11.40 -20.43
N SER A 601 25.70 10.81 -19.22
CA SER A 601 26.70 9.78 -18.89
C SER A 601 26.57 8.57 -19.82
N ARG A 602 25.35 8.05 -20.01
CA ARG A 602 25.07 6.94 -20.92
C ARG A 602 25.58 7.21 -22.33
N TRP A 603 25.21 8.34 -22.90
CA TRP A 603 25.64 8.71 -24.25
C TRP A 603 27.16 8.85 -24.37
N ARG A 604 27.81 9.52 -23.41
CA ARG A 604 29.27 9.68 -23.38
C ARG A 604 30.01 8.33 -23.36
N HIS A 605 29.38 7.30 -22.78
CA HIS A 605 29.95 5.96 -22.65
C HIS A 605 29.50 4.98 -23.75
N GLY A 606 28.96 5.47 -24.87
CA GLY A 606 28.63 4.65 -26.04
C GLY A 606 27.17 4.20 -26.13
N GLY A 607 26.33 4.57 -25.17
CA GLY A 607 24.88 4.32 -25.22
C GLY A 607 24.13 5.28 -26.17
N PRO A 608 22.80 5.09 -26.31
CA PRO A 608 22.00 5.89 -27.23
C PRO A 608 22.00 7.38 -26.83
N ALA A 609 21.92 8.24 -27.85
CA ALA A 609 21.87 9.68 -27.65
C ALA A 609 20.68 10.09 -26.76
N PRO A 610 20.81 11.16 -25.95
CA PRO A 610 19.73 11.63 -25.11
C PRO A 610 18.57 12.11 -26.00
N SER A 611 17.42 11.45 -25.92
CA SER A 611 16.18 11.97 -26.46
C SER A 611 15.51 12.79 -25.37
N PHE A 612 15.75 14.10 -25.35
CA PHE A 612 14.93 14.99 -24.54
C PHE A 612 13.59 15.13 -25.26
N TYR A 613 12.66 14.22 -24.97
CA TYR A 613 11.31 14.26 -25.50
C TYR A 613 10.75 15.69 -25.38
N ARG A 614 10.46 16.34 -26.51
CA ARG A 614 9.51 17.45 -26.52
C ARG A 614 8.17 16.85 -26.15
N SER A 615 7.51 17.38 -25.13
CA SER A 615 6.11 17.03 -24.86
C SER A 615 5.36 16.99 -26.18
N PRO A 616 4.52 15.96 -26.43
CA PRO A 616 3.50 16.09 -27.46
C PRO A 616 2.86 17.45 -27.25
N ALA A 617 2.74 18.23 -28.32
CA ALA A 617 1.97 19.47 -28.26
C ALA A 617 0.66 19.12 -27.55
N PRO A 618 0.25 19.87 -26.51
CA PRO A 618 -1.04 19.62 -25.88
C PRO A 618 -2.05 19.45 -27.00
N HIS A 619 -2.85 18.38 -26.97
CA HIS A 619 -3.92 18.20 -27.93
C HIS A 619 -4.60 19.56 -28.07
N PRO A 620 -4.70 20.11 -29.29
CA PRO A 620 -5.36 21.38 -29.46
C PRO A 620 -6.70 21.21 -28.78
N LEU A 621 -6.97 22.07 -27.78
CA LEU A 621 -8.30 22.21 -27.20
C LEU A 621 -9.21 22.30 -28.42
N GLN A 622 -9.94 21.22 -28.70
CA GLN A 622 -10.93 21.24 -29.79
C GLN A 622 -11.76 22.47 -29.50
N GLY A 623 -11.80 23.39 -30.46
CA GLY A 623 -12.48 24.67 -30.35
C GLY A 623 -13.89 24.44 -29.81
N GLY A 624 -14.05 24.66 -28.52
CA GLY A 624 -15.28 24.35 -27.82
C GLY A 624 -16.21 25.53 -28.00
N ASN A 625 -17.35 25.30 -28.64
CA ASN A 625 -18.55 26.08 -28.33
C ASN A 625 -18.60 26.23 -26.80
N ALA A 626 -18.70 27.46 -26.29
CA ALA A 626 -18.64 27.72 -24.86
C ALA A 626 -19.63 26.83 -24.10
N THR A 627 -19.18 25.76 -23.45
CA THR A 627 -20.07 24.84 -22.71
C THR A 627 -20.29 25.37 -21.30
N SER A 628 -21.53 25.36 -20.83
CA SER A 628 -21.90 25.68 -19.45
C SER A 628 -22.24 24.41 -18.68
N THR A 629 -22.12 24.46 -17.35
CA THR A 629 -22.49 23.37 -16.45
C THR A 629 -23.59 23.86 -15.52
N SER A 630 -24.65 23.06 -15.36
CA SER A 630 -25.68 23.28 -14.34
C SER A 630 -25.65 22.13 -13.34
N GLU A 631 -25.75 22.45 -12.05
CA GLU A 631 -25.95 21.46 -10.99
C GLU A 631 -27.40 21.49 -10.51
N ILE A 632 -27.96 20.30 -10.32
CA ILE A 632 -29.32 20.10 -9.81
C ILE A 632 -29.25 19.01 -8.75
N ALA A 633 -30.01 19.17 -7.69
CA ALA A 633 -30.17 18.15 -6.67
C ALA A 633 -31.61 17.63 -6.69
N PHE A 634 -31.76 16.33 -6.50
CA PHE A 634 -33.05 15.68 -6.38
C PHE A 634 -33.12 14.91 -5.08
N LEU A 635 -34.22 15.03 -4.36
CA LEU A 635 -34.50 14.29 -3.14
C LEU A 635 -35.45 13.13 -3.46
N GLY A 636 -35.08 11.93 -3.01
CA GLY A 636 -35.88 10.72 -3.08
C GLY A 636 -36.06 10.06 -1.72
N SER A 637 -36.82 8.96 -1.70
CA SER A 637 -36.72 7.99 -0.60
C SER A 637 -35.34 7.33 -0.59
N SER A 638 -34.96 6.72 0.52
CA SER A 638 -33.71 5.95 0.64
C SER A 638 -33.54 4.84 -0.41
N GLU A 639 -34.66 4.31 -0.93
CA GLU A 639 -34.68 3.26 -1.98
C GLU A 639 -34.46 3.80 -3.40
N THR A 640 -34.59 5.11 -3.60
CA THR A 640 -34.47 5.75 -4.91
C THR A 640 -33.23 6.65 -4.96
N GLY A 641 -32.21 6.20 -5.69
CA GLY A 641 -30.95 6.92 -5.85
C GLY A 641 -30.56 7.15 -7.32
N ARG A 642 -29.28 7.41 -7.56
CA ARG A 642 -28.74 7.66 -8.90
C ARG A 642 -28.95 6.50 -9.86
N GLN A 643 -28.96 5.25 -9.36
CA GLN A 643 -29.11 4.08 -10.23
C GLN A 643 -30.45 4.10 -10.98
N GLN A 644 -31.54 4.38 -10.28
CA GLN A 644 -32.87 4.50 -10.88
C GLN A 644 -32.90 5.64 -11.90
N LEU A 645 -32.31 6.80 -11.56
CA LEU A 645 -32.20 7.93 -12.49
C LEU A 645 -31.43 7.58 -13.77
N LEU A 646 -30.28 6.93 -13.63
CA LEU A 646 -29.47 6.49 -14.77
C LEU A 646 -30.24 5.51 -15.66
N GLN A 647 -30.96 4.56 -15.07
CA GLN A 647 -31.79 3.61 -15.80
C GLN A 647 -32.92 4.29 -16.57
N ALA A 648 -33.63 5.24 -15.94
CA ALA A 648 -34.69 6.01 -16.61
C ALA A 648 -34.13 6.81 -17.80
N LEU A 649 -32.99 7.47 -17.64
CA LEU A 649 -32.33 8.21 -18.72
C LEU A 649 -31.88 7.29 -19.86
N ARG A 650 -31.39 6.09 -19.57
CA ARG A 650 -31.05 5.07 -20.58
C ARG A 650 -32.27 4.67 -21.40
N LEU A 651 -33.42 4.45 -20.75
CA LEU A 651 -34.69 4.17 -21.43
C LEU A 651 -35.15 5.35 -22.30
N ASN A 652 -34.85 6.58 -21.87
CA ASN A 652 -35.12 7.83 -22.60
C ASN A 652 -34.04 8.18 -23.65
N GLY A 653 -33.20 7.21 -24.06
CA GLY A 653 -32.29 7.35 -25.19
C GLY A 653 -30.89 7.90 -24.88
N TRP A 654 -30.52 8.04 -23.59
CA TRP A 654 -29.15 8.36 -23.21
C TRP A 654 -28.23 7.14 -23.34
N ALA A 655 -27.00 7.35 -23.79
CA ALA A 655 -25.98 6.32 -23.92
C ALA A 655 -24.91 6.44 -22.81
N PRO A 656 -24.35 5.33 -22.28
CA PRO A 656 -23.20 5.37 -21.40
C PRO A 656 -22.00 6.05 -22.05
N CYS A 657 -21.27 6.82 -21.25
CA CYS A 657 -19.93 7.26 -21.60
C CYS A 657 -18.92 6.10 -21.44
N GLY A 658 -17.69 6.29 -21.94
CA GLY A 658 -16.64 5.27 -21.85
C GLY A 658 -16.21 4.96 -20.42
N ASP A 659 -15.61 3.79 -20.20
CA ASP A 659 -15.26 3.27 -18.87
C ASP A 659 -14.22 4.09 -18.10
N THR A 660 -13.50 4.98 -18.79
CA THR A 660 -12.51 5.90 -18.19
C THR A 660 -12.97 7.35 -18.22
N GLU A 661 -14.20 7.61 -18.69
CA GLU A 661 -14.76 8.97 -18.71
C GLU A 661 -15.31 9.33 -17.33
N THR A 662 -15.12 10.59 -16.94
CA THR A 662 -15.68 11.10 -15.68
C THR A 662 -17.22 11.12 -15.71
N TRP A 663 -17.83 11.27 -16.88
CA TRP A 663 -19.28 11.39 -17.06
C TRP A 663 -19.97 10.02 -17.09
N ASP A 664 -21.24 9.97 -16.67
CA ASP A 664 -22.05 8.75 -16.68
C ASP A 664 -22.67 8.48 -18.05
N LEU A 665 -23.42 9.46 -18.54
CA LEU A 665 -24.27 9.33 -19.71
C LEU A 665 -24.07 10.52 -20.66
N ARG A 666 -24.37 10.27 -21.93
CA ARG A 666 -24.41 11.26 -23.00
C ARG A 666 -25.70 11.18 -23.82
N ALA A 667 -26.22 12.36 -24.15
CA ALA A 667 -27.26 12.55 -25.16
C ALA A 667 -26.91 13.84 -25.90
N SER A 668 -26.13 13.72 -26.98
CA SER A 668 -25.46 14.85 -27.64
C SER A 668 -26.43 16.04 -27.85
N PRO A 669 -26.07 17.26 -27.38
CA PRO A 669 -24.76 17.70 -26.88
C PRO A 669 -24.57 17.61 -25.34
N PHE A 670 -25.43 16.88 -24.63
CA PHE A 670 -25.47 16.86 -23.17
C PHE A 670 -24.60 15.74 -22.57
N LEU A 671 -23.92 16.04 -21.47
CA LEU A 671 -23.19 15.08 -20.63
C LEU A 671 -23.68 15.17 -19.19
N LEU A 672 -23.89 14.02 -18.56
CA LEU A 672 -24.43 13.92 -17.21
C LEU A 672 -23.47 13.16 -16.29
N LEU A 673 -23.25 13.70 -15.10
CA LEU A 673 -22.56 13.04 -13.99
C LEU A 673 -23.48 13.08 -12.78
N THR A 674 -23.63 11.94 -12.12
CA THR A 674 -24.46 11.80 -10.92
C THR A 674 -23.67 11.27 -9.73
N ALA A 675 -24.10 11.65 -8.53
CA ALA A 675 -23.64 11.06 -7.28
C ALA A 675 -24.79 10.98 -6.28
N ASP A 676 -24.73 9.95 -5.43
CA ASP A 676 -25.60 9.83 -4.27
C ASP A 676 -24.92 10.46 -3.05
N GLU A 677 -25.66 11.33 -2.39
CA GLU A 677 -25.38 11.77 -1.03
C GLU A 677 -26.46 11.21 -0.12
N GLN A 678 -26.05 10.60 0.99
CA GLN A 678 -27.01 10.12 1.97
C GLN A 678 -27.35 11.24 2.96
N HIS A 679 -28.61 11.67 2.99
CA HIS A 679 -29.10 12.71 3.90
C HIS A 679 -29.98 12.05 4.98
N GLY A 680 -29.36 11.71 6.11
CA GLY A 680 -30.06 11.06 7.22
C GLY A 680 -30.44 9.60 6.92
N ARG A 681 -31.65 9.21 7.36
CA ARG A 681 -32.14 7.81 7.34
C ARG A 681 -33.12 7.52 6.20
N GLU A 682 -33.92 8.49 5.79
CA GLU A 682 -35.08 8.27 4.92
C GLU A 682 -34.91 8.86 3.52
N HIS A 683 -33.83 9.60 3.29
CA HIS A 683 -33.66 10.37 2.07
C HIS A 683 -32.29 10.18 1.45
N THR A 684 -32.31 9.99 0.13
CA THR A 684 -31.14 10.06 -0.72
C THR A 684 -31.21 11.33 -1.53
N LEU A 685 -30.15 12.14 -1.49
CA LEU A 685 -29.99 13.29 -2.36
C LEU A 685 -29.15 12.87 -3.57
N VAL A 686 -29.77 12.84 -4.75
CA VAL A 686 -29.07 12.59 -6.01
C VAL A 686 -28.62 13.93 -6.56
N ARG A 687 -27.31 14.17 -6.60
CA ARG A 687 -26.74 15.33 -7.27
C ARG A 687 -26.44 14.99 -8.72
N ALA A 688 -26.79 15.91 -9.59
CA ALA A 688 -26.61 15.80 -11.03
C ALA A 688 -25.90 17.04 -11.57
N ARG A 689 -24.79 16.82 -12.26
CA ARG A 689 -24.02 17.84 -12.98
C ARG A 689 -24.25 17.61 -14.46
N LEU A 690 -24.78 18.61 -15.13
CA LEU A 690 -25.19 18.56 -16.53
C LEU A 690 -24.39 19.57 -17.35
N GLN A 691 -23.56 19.08 -18.27
CA GLN A 691 -22.88 19.93 -19.25
C GLN A 691 -23.79 20.15 -20.46
N HIS A 692 -23.94 21.39 -20.90
CA HIS A 692 -24.81 21.77 -22.01
C HIS A 692 -24.32 23.04 -22.73
N PRO A 693 -24.70 23.27 -24.00
CA PRO A 693 -24.58 24.58 -24.64
C PRO A 693 -25.40 25.66 -23.89
N PRO A 694 -24.96 26.93 -23.85
CA PRO A 694 -25.59 27.96 -23.01
C PRO A 694 -27.04 28.23 -23.39
N ASP A 695 -27.36 28.14 -24.69
CA ASP A 695 -28.68 28.31 -25.29
C ASP A 695 -29.63 27.12 -25.04
N GLN A 696 -29.10 25.95 -24.67
CA GLN A 696 -29.87 24.73 -24.48
C GLN A 696 -30.09 24.35 -23.00
N ARG A 697 -29.73 25.24 -22.06
CA ARG A 697 -29.87 25.01 -20.61
C ARG A 697 -31.26 24.50 -20.24
N ARG A 698 -32.31 25.19 -20.67
CA ARG A 698 -33.70 24.86 -20.30
C ARG A 698 -34.10 23.46 -20.79
N LYS A 699 -33.78 23.15 -22.05
CA LYS A 699 -34.05 21.84 -22.65
C LYS A 699 -33.33 20.72 -21.89
N ALA A 700 -32.05 20.93 -21.56
CA ALA A 700 -31.25 19.95 -20.86
C ALA A 700 -31.80 19.65 -19.46
N ILE A 701 -32.16 20.70 -18.72
CA ILE A 701 -32.75 20.58 -17.37
C ILE A 701 -34.10 19.86 -17.42
N THR A 702 -35.00 20.21 -18.35
CA THR A 702 -36.31 19.57 -18.47
C THR A 702 -36.20 18.07 -18.73
N LEU A 703 -35.29 17.64 -19.62
CA LEU A 703 -35.07 16.21 -19.88
C LEU A 703 -34.63 15.44 -18.63
N LEU A 704 -33.80 16.07 -17.79
CA LEU A 704 -33.34 15.47 -16.55
C LEU A 704 -34.44 15.42 -15.49
N GLU A 705 -35.22 16.51 -15.35
CA GLU A 705 -36.36 16.59 -14.42
C GLU A 705 -37.46 15.58 -14.77
N ASP A 706 -37.77 15.41 -16.06
CA ASP A 706 -38.76 14.44 -16.53
C ASP A 706 -38.35 13.01 -16.17
N ALA A 707 -37.07 12.66 -16.35
CA ALA A 707 -36.53 11.35 -15.98
C ALA A 707 -36.48 11.14 -14.46
N ALA A 708 -36.15 12.18 -13.69
CA ALA A 708 -36.18 12.14 -12.22
C ALA A 708 -37.61 11.90 -11.69
N LEU A 709 -38.60 12.61 -12.24
CA LEU A 709 -40.00 12.43 -11.87
C LEU A 709 -40.52 11.01 -12.14
N GLN A 710 -40.08 10.36 -13.22
CA GLN A 710 -40.46 8.98 -13.55
C GLN A 710 -40.08 7.97 -12.46
N VAL A 711 -39.02 8.26 -11.69
CA VAL A 711 -38.52 7.37 -10.62
C VAL A 711 -38.86 7.89 -9.22
N GLY A 712 -39.66 8.95 -9.12
CA GLY A 712 -40.07 9.52 -7.84
C GLY A 712 -39.07 10.48 -7.20
N LEU A 713 -38.03 10.91 -7.93
CA LEU A 713 -37.08 11.94 -7.50
C LEU A 713 -37.68 13.33 -7.72
N LYS A 714 -37.67 14.17 -6.67
CA LYS A 714 -38.19 15.54 -6.72
C LYS A 714 -37.05 16.54 -6.60
N ARG A 715 -37.08 17.61 -7.39
CA ARG A 715 -36.07 18.66 -7.32
C ARG A 715 -36.04 19.28 -5.91
N HIS A 716 -34.84 19.35 -5.33
CA HIS A 716 -34.56 19.93 -4.01
C HIS A 716 -34.17 21.42 -4.14
#